data_AF-A0A3P6FHZ8-F1
#
_entry.id   AF-A0A3P6FHZ8-F1
#
_cell.length_a   1.000
_cell.length_b   1.000
_cell.length_c   1.000
_cell.angle_alpha   90.00
_cell.angle_beta   90.00
_cell.angle_gamma   90.00
#
_symmetry.space_group_name_H-M   'P 1'
#
loop_
_entity.id
_entity.type
_entity.pdbx_description
1 polymer ?
#
loop_
_entity_poly.entity_id
_entity_poly.type
_entity_poly.pdbx_seq_one_letter_code
_entity_poly.pdbx_strand_id
1 'polypeptide(L)'
;MVGIEDNTERERSPVIENGFANGSLSSPTTDVLSPSPKATQGNNDTLSYANILRARNKFADALALYETMLEKDCKNVEAHIGKGICLQTQNKGNLAFDCFSEAIRLDPHNACALTHCGILHKEEGRLVEAAESYQKALMADASYKPAAECLAIVLTDLGTSLKLAGNTQEGIQKYYEALKIDPHYAPAYYNLGVVYSEMMQYDSALGCYEKAALERPMYAEAYCNMGVIYKNRGDLEMAITCYERCLAVSPNFEIAKNNMAIALTDLGTKVKLEGDVSQGVAYYKKALYYNWHYADAMYNLGVAYGEMLKFDMAIVFYELAFHFNPHCAEACNNLGVLYKDRDNLDKAVECYQMALSIKPNFAQSLNNLGVVYTVQGKMDAAASMIEKAIHANPTYAEAFNNLGVLYRDAGNITAAIDAYEECLKIDPDSRNAGQNRLLAMNYINEGLDDKLYEAHRDWGWRFTRLHPQYTSWDNLKDPERPITIGYISPDFFTHSVSYFIEAPLTHHDYTKYKVVVYSGVVKEDAKTFRFRDKVLKKGGVWKDIYGIDEKKIASMVREDKIDILVELTGHTANNKLGTMACRPAPLQVTWIGYPNTTGLPTVDYRITDSLADPPDTKQKQVEELVRLPECFLCYTPSPEAGPVCPTPALSNGFVTFGSFNNLAKITPKVLQVWARILCAVPNSRLVVKCKPFCCDSIRQRFLTTLEQLGLESKRVDLLPLILFNHDHMQAYSLMDISLDTFPYAGTTTTCESLYMGVPCVTMAGSVHAHNVGVSLLSKVGLGHLVAKNEDECVQLSVDLASDITALSKLRMSLRDLMAGSPVCNGPSFAVALESAYRSMWRKYCKGEVPSLKRMEMLQRKVQEDPSISKELGSSRLNVTGEATPSLKANGSAPVPSSLPTQSSQLSKRMDSTS
;
A
#
# COMPACT_ATOMS: atom_id res chain seq x y z
N MET A 1 -18.32 41.80 12.43
CA MET A 1 -17.35 42.55 13.25
C MET A 1 -16.00 42.37 12.57
N VAL A 2 -15.34 43.32 11.90
CA VAL A 2 -15.32 44.79 11.74
C VAL A 2 -14.76 44.97 10.30
N GLY A 3 -15.26 45.73 9.32
CA GLY A 3 -15.84 47.08 9.27
C GLY A 3 -14.70 48.12 9.12
N ILE A 4 -14.39 48.68 7.94
CA ILE A 4 -14.79 50.06 7.54
C ILE A 4 -14.16 50.42 6.17
N GLU A 5 -15.05 50.76 5.21
CA GLU A 5 -15.10 51.92 4.27
C GLU A 5 -13.92 52.19 3.31
N ASP A 6 -14.04 52.17 1.98
CA ASP A 6 -15.00 52.74 1.01
C ASP A 6 -14.89 54.27 0.87
N ASN A 7 -14.31 54.73 -0.24
CA ASN A 7 -14.61 56.04 -0.81
C ASN A 7 -14.38 56.05 -2.33
N THR A 8 -15.49 56.26 -3.03
CA THR A 8 -15.67 56.42 -4.47
C THR A 8 -15.12 57.75 -4.98
N GLU A 9 -14.60 57.79 -6.21
CA GLU A 9 -15.04 58.81 -7.19
C GLU A 9 -14.65 58.46 -8.64
N ARG A 10 -15.49 58.98 -9.55
CA ARG A 10 -15.60 58.71 -10.99
C ARG A 10 -14.52 59.46 -11.79
N GLU A 11 -14.13 58.90 -12.94
CA GLU A 11 -14.40 59.45 -14.28
C GLU A 11 -13.42 58.94 -15.36
N ARG A 12 -14.03 58.49 -16.47
CA ARG A 12 -13.66 58.71 -17.89
C ARG A 12 -12.26 58.28 -18.40
N SER A 13 -12.28 57.32 -19.31
CA SER A 13 -11.28 57.11 -20.38
C SER A 13 -11.08 58.39 -21.21
N PRO A 14 -9.93 58.59 -21.88
CA PRO A 14 -9.71 57.92 -23.17
C PRO A 14 -8.25 57.52 -23.50
N VAL A 15 -8.17 56.52 -24.38
CA VAL A 15 -7.25 56.32 -25.52
C VAL A 15 -6.01 57.21 -25.59
N ILE A 16 -4.82 56.60 -25.57
CA ILE A 16 -3.55 57.21 -25.97
C ILE A 16 -2.99 56.42 -27.16
N GLU A 17 -2.87 57.14 -28.27
CA GLU A 17 -2.04 56.84 -29.44
C GLU A 17 -0.73 57.66 -29.36
N ASN A 18 0.28 57.17 -30.08
CA ASN A 18 1.48 57.85 -30.61
C ASN A 18 2.84 57.68 -29.91
N GLY A 19 3.83 57.34 -30.75
CA GLY A 19 5.11 58.04 -30.74
C GLY A 19 6.35 57.24 -31.09
N PHE A 20 6.63 57.03 -32.38
CA PHE A 20 7.99 56.73 -32.88
C PHE A 20 8.66 58.04 -33.35
N ALA A 21 9.96 58.15 -33.04
CA ALA A 21 10.77 59.37 -33.13
C ALA A 21 11.43 59.60 -34.50
N ASN A 22 11.70 60.89 -34.75
CA ASN A 22 12.31 61.52 -35.92
C ASN A 22 13.80 61.20 -36.15
N GLY A 23 14.22 61.33 -37.42
CA GLY A 23 15.59 61.61 -37.83
C GLY A 23 15.61 62.25 -39.23
N SER A 24 15.77 63.57 -39.29
CA SER A 24 15.86 64.40 -40.50
C SER A 24 17.31 64.69 -40.90
N LEU A 25 17.61 64.80 -42.21
CA LEU A 25 18.63 65.71 -42.75
C LEU A 25 18.42 66.00 -44.25
N SER A 26 18.11 67.27 -44.52
CA SER A 26 18.44 68.18 -45.64
C SER A 26 18.39 67.77 -47.12
N SER A 27 17.66 68.60 -47.87
CA SER A 27 17.47 68.76 -49.33
C SER A 27 18.73 69.19 -50.12
N PRO A 28 18.68 69.19 -51.48
CA PRO A 28 18.18 70.37 -52.20
C PRO A 28 17.24 70.09 -53.39
N THR A 29 16.48 71.15 -53.67
CA THR A 29 15.56 71.48 -54.76
C THR A 29 15.97 71.09 -56.19
N THR A 30 14.98 70.70 -57.00
CA THR A 30 14.73 71.26 -58.35
C THR A 30 13.30 70.93 -58.84
N ASP A 31 12.67 71.92 -59.46
CA ASP A 31 11.38 71.92 -60.15
C ASP A 31 11.15 70.72 -61.07
N VAL A 32 9.92 70.15 -61.09
CA VAL A 32 9.20 69.79 -62.33
C VAL A 32 7.68 69.77 -62.09
N LEU A 33 7.01 70.79 -62.64
CA LEU A 33 5.74 70.79 -63.38
C LEU A 33 4.70 69.68 -63.11
N SER A 34 3.53 70.15 -62.65
CA SER A 34 2.22 69.57 -62.96
C SER A 34 2.00 69.37 -64.47
N PRO A 35 1.40 68.25 -64.89
CA PRO A 35 0.61 68.22 -66.11
C PRO A 35 -0.86 67.87 -65.80
N SER A 36 -1.73 68.81 -66.15
CA SER A 36 -3.12 68.56 -66.53
C SER A 36 -3.22 67.41 -67.55
N PRO A 37 -4.18 66.48 -67.46
CA PRO A 37 -4.33 65.45 -68.47
C PRO A 37 -4.99 66.05 -69.73
N LYS A 38 -4.17 66.24 -70.77
CA LYS A 38 -4.65 66.38 -72.14
C LYS A 38 -5.10 65.02 -72.65
N ALA A 39 -6.20 65.07 -73.40
CA ALA A 39 -6.93 63.96 -73.97
C ALA A 39 -6.08 63.07 -74.91
N THR A 40 -6.51 61.81 -74.93
CA THR A 40 -6.39 60.80 -76.00
C THR A 40 -5.01 60.19 -76.29
N GLN A 41 -4.67 59.18 -75.46
CA GLN A 41 -3.95 57.92 -75.74
C GLN A 41 -3.87 57.18 -74.38
N GLY A 42 -4.37 55.98 -74.08
CA GLY A 42 -5.29 55.01 -74.70
C GLY A 42 -5.45 53.87 -73.68
N ASN A 43 -6.63 53.75 -73.03
CA ASN A 43 -7.14 52.70 -72.10
C ASN A 43 -6.27 52.10 -70.96
N ASN A 44 -4.94 52.00 -71.05
CA ASN A 44 -4.10 51.28 -70.07
C ASN A 44 -3.81 52.07 -68.78
N ASP A 45 -3.72 53.40 -68.82
CA ASP A 45 -3.36 54.21 -67.65
C ASP A 45 -4.49 54.32 -66.60
N THR A 46 -5.75 54.34 -67.05
CA THR A 46 -6.92 54.40 -66.16
C THR A 46 -7.15 53.08 -65.41
N LEU A 47 -6.93 51.95 -66.08
CA LEU A 47 -7.02 50.61 -65.47
C LEU A 47 -5.97 50.43 -64.37
N SER A 48 -4.73 50.83 -64.66
CA SER A 48 -3.62 50.78 -63.70
C SER A 48 -3.91 51.62 -62.45
N TYR A 49 -4.45 52.83 -62.63
CA TYR A 49 -4.84 53.69 -61.52
C TYR A 49 -5.99 53.11 -60.67
N ALA A 50 -7.02 52.53 -61.31
CA ALA A 50 -8.11 51.86 -60.61
C ALA A 50 -7.61 50.64 -59.79
N ASN A 51 -6.69 49.85 -60.35
CA ASN A 51 -6.05 48.72 -59.66
C ASN A 51 -5.23 49.17 -58.44
N ILE A 52 -4.52 50.29 -58.53
CA ILE A 52 -3.77 50.88 -57.39
C ILE A 52 -4.73 51.33 -56.29
N LEU A 53 -5.85 51.96 -56.65
CA LEU A 53 -6.86 52.38 -55.67
C LEU A 53 -7.50 51.19 -54.96
N ARG A 54 -7.84 50.12 -55.71
CA ARG A 54 -8.34 48.86 -55.15
C ARG A 54 -7.32 48.22 -54.18
N ALA A 55 -6.05 48.14 -54.57
CA ALA A 55 -4.99 47.59 -53.73
C ALA A 55 -4.73 48.42 -52.45
N ARG A 56 -5.09 49.71 -52.45
CA ARG A 56 -5.03 50.60 -51.28
C ARG A 56 -6.36 50.67 -50.50
N ASN A 57 -7.27 49.72 -50.71
CA ASN A 57 -8.59 49.62 -50.08
C ASN A 57 -9.53 50.82 -50.35
N LYS A 58 -9.29 51.61 -51.40
CA LYS A 58 -10.20 52.69 -51.84
C LYS A 58 -11.24 52.17 -52.82
N PHE A 59 -12.09 51.26 -52.35
CA PHE A 59 -13.01 50.49 -53.19
C PHE A 59 -14.08 51.34 -53.89
N ALA A 60 -14.57 52.41 -53.26
CA ALA A 60 -15.59 53.28 -53.87
C ALA A 60 -15.02 54.08 -55.05
N ASP A 61 -13.83 54.66 -54.90
CA ASP A 61 -13.15 55.41 -55.96
C ASP A 61 -12.72 54.49 -57.12
N ALA A 62 -12.23 53.28 -56.79
CA ALA A 62 -11.90 52.27 -57.79
C ALA A 62 -13.14 51.80 -58.56
N LEU A 63 -14.26 51.57 -57.86
CA LEU A 63 -15.53 51.15 -58.45
C LEU A 63 -16.03 52.17 -59.49
N ALA A 64 -16.03 53.46 -59.15
CA ALA A 64 -16.45 54.52 -60.08
C ALA A 64 -15.59 54.57 -61.36
N LEU A 65 -14.29 54.31 -61.23
CA LEU A 65 -13.38 54.26 -62.38
C LEU A 65 -13.63 53.03 -63.25
N TYR A 66 -13.84 51.85 -62.65
CA TYR A 66 -14.20 50.64 -63.42
C TYR A 66 -15.54 50.79 -64.13
N GLU A 67 -16.53 51.45 -63.51
CA GLU A 67 -17.83 51.75 -64.14
C GLU A 67 -17.67 52.67 -65.35
N THR A 68 -16.93 53.77 -65.18
CA THR A 68 -16.62 54.70 -66.27
C THR A 68 -15.87 54.01 -67.42
N MET A 69 -15.02 53.02 -67.10
CA MET A 69 -14.32 52.22 -68.11
C MET A 69 -15.27 51.29 -68.87
N LEU A 70 -16.20 50.63 -68.16
CA LEU A 70 -17.18 49.73 -68.75
C LEU A 70 -18.26 50.45 -69.57
N GLU A 71 -18.56 51.71 -69.25
CA GLU A 71 -19.40 52.57 -70.10
C GLU A 71 -18.74 52.87 -71.47
N LYS A 72 -17.41 52.97 -71.50
CA LYS A 72 -16.64 53.25 -72.72
C LYS A 72 -16.28 51.98 -73.50
N ASP A 73 -16.01 50.90 -72.80
CA ASP A 73 -15.69 49.59 -73.34
C ASP A 73 -16.34 48.50 -72.49
N CYS A 74 -17.57 48.13 -72.85
CA CYS A 74 -18.34 47.14 -72.13
C CYS A 74 -17.76 45.72 -72.20
N LYS A 75 -16.75 45.49 -73.05
CA LYS A 75 -16.07 44.21 -73.22
C LYS A 75 -14.75 44.11 -72.44
N ASN A 76 -14.42 45.11 -71.60
CA ASN A 76 -13.20 45.11 -70.82
C ASN A 76 -13.26 44.13 -69.63
N VAL A 77 -12.63 42.97 -69.79
CA VAL A 77 -12.61 41.86 -68.82
C VAL A 77 -12.00 42.28 -67.48
N GLU A 78 -10.85 42.98 -67.49
CA GLU A 78 -10.15 43.42 -66.28
C GLU A 78 -10.97 44.44 -65.47
N ALA A 79 -11.74 45.31 -66.14
CA ALA A 79 -12.62 46.26 -65.48
C ALA A 79 -13.84 45.57 -64.83
N HIS A 80 -14.41 44.53 -65.47
CA HIS A 80 -15.46 43.71 -64.87
C HIS A 80 -14.97 42.94 -63.64
N ILE A 81 -13.77 42.35 -63.69
CA ILE A 81 -13.14 41.68 -62.55
C ILE A 81 -12.86 42.66 -61.41
N GLY A 82 -12.24 43.80 -61.70
CA GLY A 82 -11.95 44.85 -60.72
C GLY A 82 -13.22 45.39 -60.04
N LYS A 83 -14.29 45.60 -60.82
CA LYS A 83 -15.63 45.96 -60.32
C LYS A 83 -16.20 44.86 -59.41
N GLY A 84 -16.16 43.61 -59.86
CA GLY A 84 -16.64 42.45 -59.09
C GLY A 84 -15.94 42.31 -57.73
N ILE A 85 -14.62 42.46 -57.68
CA ILE A 85 -13.85 42.39 -56.43
C ILE A 85 -14.26 43.51 -55.47
N CYS A 86 -14.45 44.74 -55.96
CA CYS A 86 -14.88 45.86 -55.12
C CYS A 86 -16.31 45.67 -54.58
N LEU A 87 -17.19 45.03 -55.36
CA LEU A 87 -18.56 44.72 -54.93
C LEU A 87 -18.57 43.56 -53.92
N GLN A 88 -17.72 42.56 -54.13
CA GLN A 88 -17.54 41.44 -53.20
C GLN A 88 -17.06 41.94 -51.84
N THR A 89 -16.05 42.82 -51.78
CA THR A 89 -15.56 43.40 -50.52
C THR A 89 -16.58 44.33 -49.84
N GLN A 90 -17.58 44.84 -50.57
CA GLN A 90 -18.74 45.57 -50.02
C GLN A 90 -19.91 44.66 -49.62
N ASN A 91 -19.72 43.34 -49.59
CA ASN A 91 -20.73 42.35 -49.25
C ASN A 91 -21.95 42.35 -50.22
N LYS A 92 -21.73 42.70 -51.49
CA LYS A 92 -22.74 42.69 -52.55
C LYS A 92 -22.52 41.48 -53.48
N GLY A 93 -22.64 40.28 -52.91
CA GLY A 93 -22.32 39.00 -53.58
C GLY A 93 -23.00 38.78 -54.93
N ASN A 94 -24.32 39.02 -55.04
CA ASN A 94 -25.05 38.84 -56.30
C ASN A 94 -24.53 39.75 -57.43
N LEU A 95 -24.31 41.03 -57.12
CA LEU A 95 -23.80 41.99 -58.11
C LEU A 95 -22.34 41.70 -58.48
N ALA A 96 -21.56 41.19 -57.53
CA ALA A 96 -20.20 40.72 -57.80
C ALA A 96 -20.20 39.48 -58.71
N PHE A 97 -21.10 38.52 -58.46
CA PHE A 97 -21.28 37.33 -59.28
C PHE A 97 -21.67 37.67 -60.72
N ASP A 98 -22.57 38.64 -60.92
CA ASP A 98 -22.94 39.13 -62.25
C ASP A 98 -21.72 39.70 -62.99
N CYS A 99 -20.89 40.49 -62.30
CA CYS A 99 -19.66 41.06 -62.88
C CYS A 99 -18.63 39.97 -63.25
N PHE A 100 -18.43 38.96 -62.40
CA PHE A 100 -17.53 37.85 -62.70
C PHE A 100 -18.08 36.93 -63.79
N SER A 101 -19.39 36.70 -63.83
CA SER A 101 -20.06 35.93 -64.89
C SER A 101 -19.92 36.61 -66.24
N GLU A 102 -20.07 37.93 -66.29
CA GLU A 102 -19.85 38.71 -67.51
C GLU A 102 -18.38 38.70 -67.93
N ALA A 103 -17.43 38.77 -66.98
CA ALA A 103 -16.00 38.60 -67.26
C ALA A 103 -15.70 37.21 -67.85
N ILE A 104 -16.29 36.13 -67.31
CA ILE A 104 -16.16 34.75 -67.83
C ILE A 104 -16.84 34.61 -69.20
N ARG A 105 -17.97 35.29 -69.45
CA ARG A 105 -18.65 35.28 -70.75
C ARG A 105 -17.77 35.90 -71.85
N LEU A 106 -17.01 36.93 -71.50
CA LEU A 106 -16.09 37.65 -72.40
C LEU A 106 -14.74 36.94 -72.56
N ASP A 107 -14.23 36.34 -71.48
CA ASP A 107 -13.02 35.52 -71.46
C ASP A 107 -13.26 34.24 -70.62
N PRO A 108 -13.69 33.14 -71.27
CA PRO A 108 -14.00 31.87 -70.60
C PRO A 108 -12.81 31.22 -69.89
N HIS A 109 -11.58 31.64 -70.19
CA HIS A 109 -10.36 31.12 -69.58
C HIS A 109 -9.73 32.12 -68.60
N ASN A 110 -10.50 33.05 -68.05
CA ASN A 110 -9.99 33.96 -67.04
C ASN A 110 -9.93 33.32 -65.64
N ALA A 111 -8.74 32.90 -65.22
CA ALA A 111 -8.53 32.24 -63.94
C ALA A 111 -8.93 33.09 -62.72
N CYS A 112 -8.77 34.42 -62.80
CA CYS A 112 -9.12 35.35 -61.71
C CYS A 112 -10.65 35.41 -61.50
N ALA A 113 -11.41 35.63 -62.58
CA ALA A 113 -12.88 35.67 -62.51
C ALA A 113 -13.47 34.34 -62.02
N LEU A 114 -12.97 33.21 -62.54
CA LEU A 114 -13.39 31.86 -62.12
C LEU A 114 -13.09 31.58 -60.63
N THR A 115 -11.95 32.05 -60.13
CA THR A 115 -11.58 31.93 -58.71
C THR A 115 -12.53 32.73 -57.83
N HIS A 116 -12.83 33.98 -58.19
CA HIS A 116 -13.74 34.81 -57.41
C HIS A 116 -15.20 34.30 -57.42
N CYS A 117 -15.68 33.71 -58.53
CA CYS A 117 -16.94 32.95 -58.53
C CYS A 117 -16.92 31.78 -57.54
N GLY A 118 -15.81 31.03 -57.49
CA GLY A 118 -15.63 29.95 -56.52
C GLY A 118 -15.66 30.43 -55.07
N ILE A 119 -15.10 31.61 -54.78
CA ILE A 119 -15.14 32.21 -53.43
C ILE A 119 -16.58 32.51 -53.02
N LEU A 120 -17.36 33.12 -53.91
CA LEU A 120 -18.78 33.42 -53.65
C LEU A 120 -19.60 32.13 -53.43
N HIS A 121 -19.38 31.08 -54.24
CA HIS A 121 -20.03 29.78 -54.02
C HIS A 121 -19.68 29.18 -52.67
N LYS A 122 -18.42 29.26 -52.24
CA LYS A 122 -17.98 28.79 -50.92
C LYS A 122 -18.67 29.58 -49.79
N GLU A 123 -18.72 30.90 -49.89
CA GLU A 123 -19.39 31.78 -48.91
C GLU A 123 -20.88 31.44 -48.76
N GLU A 124 -21.52 30.99 -49.83
CA GLU A 124 -22.92 30.54 -49.84
C GLU A 124 -23.10 29.05 -49.45
N GLY A 125 -22.03 28.37 -49.02
CA GLY A 125 -22.05 26.96 -48.59
C GLY A 125 -22.11 25.94 -49.73
N ARG A 126 -22.03 26.38 -50.99
CA ARG A 126 -22.03 25.54 -52.19
C ARG A 126 -20.63 25.03 -52.52
N LEU A 127 -20.15 24.06 -51.72
CA LEU A 127 -18.77 23.57 -51.79
C LEU A 127 -18.44 22.82 -53.09
N VAL A 128 -19.41 22.13 -53.70
CA VAL A 128 -19.19 21.38 -54.95
C VAL A 128 -19.00 22.36 -56.11
N GLU A 129 -19.90 23.33 -56.24
CA GLU A 129 -19.85 24.38 -57.25
C GLU A 129 -18.62 25.29 -57.09
N ALA A 130 -18.21 25.54 -55.84
CA ALA A 130 -16.96 26.22 -55.54
C ALA A 130 -15.75 25.42 -56.06
N ALA A 131 -15.66 24.13 -55.75
CA ALA A 131 -14.58 23.26 -56.23
C ALA A 131 -14.51 23.20 -57.75
N GLU A 132 -15.65 23.08 -58.44
CA GLU A 132 -15.72 23.10 -59.91
C GLU A 132 -15.20 24.42 -60.50
N SER A 133 -15.54 25.55 -59.87
CA SER A 133 -15.10 26.87 -60.32
C SER A 133 -13.59 27.05 -60.19
N TYR A 134 -12.99 26.60 -59.08
CA TYR A 134 -11.54 26.61 -58.93
C TYR A 134 -10.82 25.62 -59.85
N GLN A 135 -11.39 24.45 -60.11
CA GLN A 135 -10.83 23.50 -61.09
C GLN A 135 -10.82 24.11 -62.49
N LYS A 136 -11.90 24.78 -62.91
CA LYS A 136 -11.94 25.53 -64.17
C LYS A 136 -10.87 26.63 -64.21
N ALA A 137 -10.65 27.34 -63.10
CA ALA A 137 -9.59 28.33 -63.00
C ALA A 137 -8.19 27.72 -63.20
N LEU A 138 -7.91 26.55 -62.62
CA LEU A 138 -6.63 25.85 -62.77
C LEU A 138 -6.47 25.17 -64.14
N MET A 139 -7.57 24.80 -64.81
CA MET A 139 -7.52 24.36 -66.21
C MET A 139 -7.15 25.51 -67.15
N ALA A 140 -7.57 26.73 -66.82
CA ALA A 140 -7.24 27.93 -67.56
C ALA A 140 -5.81 28.42 -67.30
N ASP A 141 -5.37 28.42 -66.04
CA ASP A 141 -3.99 28.70 -65.65
C ASP A 141 -3.56 27.79 -64.50
N ALA A 142 -2.80 26.75 -64.84
CA ALA A 142 -2.30 25.76 -63.88
C ALA A 142 -1.34 26.35 -62.83
N SER A 143 -0.78 27.54 -63.07
CA SER A 143 0.13 28.23 -62.16
C SER A 143 -0.57 29.26 -61.25
N TYR A 144 -1.89 29.42 -61.37
CA TYR A 144 -2.66 30.40 -60.62
C TYR A 144 -2.84 29.99 -59.15
N LYS A 145 -1.87 30.40 -58.32
CA LYS A 145 -1.79 30.04 -56.89
C LYS A 145 -3.08 30.28 -56.08
N PRO A 146 -3.80 31.40 -56.23
CA PRO A 146 -5.01 31.64 -55.43
C PRO A 146 -6.11 30.59 -55.67
N ALA A 147 -6.26 30.10 -56.90
CA ALA A 147 -7.22 29.02 -57.20
C ALA A 147 -6.79 27.70 -56.57
N ALA A 148 -5.49 27.38 -56.61
CA ALA A 148 -4.95 26.16 -56.01
C ALA A 148 -5.16 26.13 -54.48
N GLU A 149 -4.83 27.23 -53.80
CA GLU A 149 -5.04 27.39 -52.36
C GLU A 149 -6.52 27.27 -51.99
N CYS A 150 -7.40 27.99 -52.71
CA CYS A 150 -8.84 27.93 -52.44
C CYS A 150 -9.45 26.55 -52.73
N LEU A 151 -8.98 25.87 -53.77
CA LEU A 151 -9.41 24.51 -54.11
C LEU A 151 -8.99 23.51 -53.03
N ALA A 152 -7.75 23.57 -52.54
CA ALA A 152 -7.28 22.68 -51.46
C ALA A 152 -8.11 22.85 -50.17
N ILE A 153 -8.46 24.10 -49.83
CA ILE A 153 -9.34 24.39 -48.68
C ILE A 153 -10.73 23.77 -48.90
N VAL A 154 -11.38 24.06 -50.03
CA VAL A 154 -12.75 23.56 -50.29
C VAL A 154 -12.82 22.05 -50.41
N LEU A 155 -11.83 21.40 -51.02
CA LEU A 155 -11.74 19.94 -51.06
C LEU A 155 -11.61 19.35 -49.64
N THR A 156 -10.90 20.01 -48.75
CA THR A 156 -10.80 19.60 -47.33
C THR A 156 -12.12 19.82 -46.59
N ASP A 157 -12.80 20.93 -46.81
CA ASP A 157 -14.13 21.21 -46.23
C ASP A 157 -15.15 20.17 -46.71
N LEU A 158 -15.13 19.84 -48.00
CA LEU A 158 -15.98 18.80 -48.60
C LEU A 158 -15.65 17.41 -48.02
N GLY A 159 -14.37 17.08 -47.86
CA GLY A 159 -13.93 15.83 -47.22
C GLY A 159 -14.43 15.71 -45.78
N THR A 160 -14.42 16.82 -45.04
CA THR A 160 -14.94 16.90 -43.67
C THR A 160 -16.46 16.69 -43.64
N SER A 161 -17.19 17.35 -44.55
CA SER A 161 -18.64 17.19 -44.67
C SER A 161 -19.04 15.75 -45.02
N LEU A 162 -18.31 15.10 -45.94
CA LEU A 162 -18.55 13.70 -46.33
C LEU A 162 -18.27 12.73 -45.19
N LYS A 163 -17.18 12.95 -44.45
CA LYS A 163 -16.86 12.18 -43.24
C LYS A 163 -17.99 12.29 -42.20
N LEU A 164 -18.49 13.49 -41.92
CA LEU A 164 -19.58 13.70 -40.96
C LEU A 164 -20.90 13.08 -41.43
N ALA A 165 -21.13 12.98 -42.74
CA ALA A 165 -22.27 12.28 -43.33
C ALA A 165 -22.14 10.74 -43.32
N GLY A 166 -21.01 10.19 -42.87
CA GLY A 166 -20.74 8.75 -42.82
C GLY A 166 -20.05 8.18 -44.07
N ASN A 167 -19.79 9.01 -45.08
CA ASN A 167 -19.11 8.63 -46.32
C ASN A 167 -17.59 8.76 -46.18
N THR A 168 -17.01 8.03 -45.22
CA THR A 168 -15.61 8.18 -44.80
C THR A 168 -14.61 7.97 -45.95
N GLN A 169 -14.84 6.98 -46.82
CA GLN A 169 -13.91 6.68 -47.92
C GLN A 169 -13.87 7.80 -48.97
N GLU A 170 -15.04 8.40 -49.27
CA GLU A 170 -15.12 9.55 -50.17
C GLU A 170 -14.48 10.79 -49.53
N GLY A 171 -14.65 10.96 -48.21
CA GLY A 171 -13.97 12.02 -47.45
C GLY A 171 -12.44 11.92 -47.53
N ILE A 172 -11.89 10.71 -47.33
CA ILE A 172 -10.44 10.43 -47.48
C ILE A 172 -9.96 10.80 -48.89
N GLN A 173 -10.72 10.40 -49.92
CA GLN A 173 -10.39 10.71 -51.30
C GLN A 173 -10.32 12.23 -51.54
N LYS A 174 -11.24 13.01 -50.96
CA LYS A 174 -11.22 14.47 -51.05
C LYS A 174 -10.03 15.12 -50.35
N TYR A 175 -9.57 14.58 -49.22
CA TYR A 175 -8.33 15.06 -48.61
C TYR A 175 -7.08 14.75 -49.47
N TYR A 176 -7.02 13.58 -50.10
CA TYR A 176 -5.93 13.28 -51.05
C TYR A 176 -5.98 14.15 -52.29
N GLU A 177 -7.17 14.48 -52.78
CA GLU A 177 -7.33 15.47 -53.86
C GLU A 177 -6.81 16.84 -53.41
N ALA A 178 -7.13 17.30 -52.21
CA ALA A 178 -6.60 18.55 -51.65
C ALA A 178 -5.06 18.55 -51.61
N LEU A 179 -4.45 17.45 -51.14
CA LEU A 179 -2.99 17.31 -51.05
C LEU A 179 -2.29 17.16 -52.41
N LYS A 180 -2.99 16.73 -53.46
CA LYS A 180 -2.46 16.76 -54.84
C LYS A 180 -2.38 18.18 -55.39
N ILE A 181 -3.29 19.05 -54.96
CA ILE A 181 -3.32 20.47 -55.36
C ILE A 181 -2.29 21.27 -54.56
N ASP A 182 -2.29 21.11 -53.24
CA ASP A 182 -1.32 21.74 -52.34
C ASP A 182 -0.70 20.69 -51.39
N PRO A 183 0.51 20.19 -51.71
CA PRO A 183 1.22 19.23 -50.87
C PRO A 183 1.62 19.76 -49.49
N HIS A 184 1.59 21.07 -49.27
CA HIS A 184 1.97 21.75 -48.02
C HIS A 184 0.75 22.13 -47.16
N TYR A 185 -0.46 21.72 -47.55
CA TYR A 185 -1.69 22.08 -46.85
C TYR A 185 -1.89 21.26 -45.55
N ALA A 186 -1.38 21.78 -44.44
CA ALA A 186 -1.42 21.13 -43.12
C ALA A 186 -2.82 20.65 -42.65
N PRO A 187 -3.94 21.40 -42.85
CA PRO A 187 -5.25 20.95 -42.40
C PRO A 187 -5.74 19.65 -43.08
N ALA A 188 -5.38 19.39 -44.34
CA ALA A 188 -5.74 18.14 -45.00
C ALA A 188 -5.00 16.94 -44.38
N TYR A 189 -3.70 17.08 -44.08
CA TYR A 189 -2.96 16.06 -43.34
C TYR A 189 -3.54 15.84 -41.95
N TYR A 190 -3.87 16.91 -41.22
CA TYR A 190 -4.48 16.78 -39.89
C TYR A 190 -5.81 16.01 -39.95
N ASN A 191 -6.72 16.37 -40.86
CA ASN A 191 -8.01 15.73 -40.99
C ASN A 191 -7.91 14.27 -41.45
N LEU A 192 -6.95 13.93 -42.32
CA LEU A 192 -6.61 12.54 -42.61
C LEU A 192 -6.15 11.80 -41.36
N GLY A 193 -5.30 12.42 -40.54
CA GLY A 193 -4.85 11.87 -39.26
C GLY A 193 -6.01 11.58 -38.31
N VAL A 194 -7.00 12.49 -38.22
CA VAL A 194 -8.21 12.29 -37.42
C VAL A 194 -9.00 11.08 -37.91
N VAL A 195 -9.24 10.97 -39.21
CA VAL A 195 -9.96 9.82 -39.78
C VAL A 195 -9.23 8.50 -39.53
N TYR A 196 -7.92 8.45 -39.76
CA TYR A 196 -7.14 7.25 -39.48
C TYR A 196 -7.13 6.90 -37.99
N SER A 197 -7.11 7.90 -37.11
CA SER A 197 -7.18 7.68 -35.67
C SER A 197 -8.54 7.07 -35.26
N GLU A 198 -9.65 7.54 -35.81
CA GLU A 198 -10.99 6.98 -35.58
C GLU A 198 -11.13 5.55 -36.13
N MET A 199 -10.41 5.24 -37.22
CA MET A 199 -10.30 3.89 -37.77
C MET A 199 -9.30 2.99 -37.02
N MET A 200 -8.71 3.47 -35.91
CA MET A 200 -7.67 2.79 -35.13
C MET A 200 -6.39 2.47 -35.92
N GLN A 201 -6.16 3.13 -37.07
CA GLN A 201 -4.96 3.02 -37.88
C GLN A 201 -3.89 4.01 -37.38
N TYR A 202 -3.36 3.74 -36.19
CA TYR A 202 -2.55 4.69 -35.45
C TYR A 202 -1.22 5.09 -36.13
N ASP A 203 -0.56 4.19 -36.88
CA ASP A 203 0.69 4.55 -37.59
C ASP A 203 0.42 5.51 -38.75
N SER A 204 -0.65 5.26 -39.51
CA SER A 204 -1.10 6.17 -40.56
C SER A 204 -1.53 7.52 -40.00
N ALA A 205 -2.21 7.52 -38.85
CA ALA A 205 -2.61 8.74 -38.15
C ALA A 205 -1.40 9.56 -37.69
N LEU A 206 -0.42 8.93 -37.03
CA LEU A 206 0.81 9.58 -36.59
C LEU A 206 1.57 10.17 -37.77
N GLY A 207 1.76 9.41 -38.86
CA GLY A 207 2.43 9.92 -40.05
C GLY A 207 1.71 11.12 -40.70
N CYS A 208 0.38 11.17 -40.61
CA CYS A 208 -0.38 12.32 -41.07
C CYS A 208 -0.23 13.53 -40.12
N TYR A 209 -0.30 13.32 -38.80
CA TYR A 209 -0.10 14.41 -37.84
C TYR A 209 1.32 14.97 -37.83
N GLU A 210 2.34 14.12 -38.00
CA GLU A 210 3.73 14.55 -38.15
C GLU A 210 3.92 15.44 -39.37
N LYS A 211 3.32 15.07 -40.51
CA LYS A 211 3.32 15.92 -41.71
C LYS A 211 2.58 17.24 -41.48
N ALA A 212 1.40 17.21 -40.85
CA ALA A 212 0.67 18.43 -40.51
C ALA A 212 1.51 19.38 -39.63
N ALA A 213 2.21 18.83 -38.63
CA ALA A 213 3.10 19.57 -37.75
C ALA A 213 4.39 20.05 -38.44
N LEU A 214 4.88 19.32 -39.45
CA LEU A 214 6.03 19.74 -40.25
C LEU A 214 5.69 20.96 -41.12
N GLU A 215 4.56 20.91 -41.81
CA GLU A 215 4.09 22.01 -42.67
C GLU A 215 3.65 23.23 -41.86
N ARG A 216 3.07 23.01 -40.68
CA ARG A 216 2.71 24.08 -39.74
C ARG A 216 3.19 23.76 -38.32
N PRO A 217 4.40 24.21 -37.94
CA PRO A 217 4.97 23.95 -36.60
C PRO A 217 4.16 24.50 -35.41
N MET A 218 3.23 25.43 -35.66
CA MET A 218 2.30 25.97 -34.65
C MET A 218 0.92 25.29 -34.67
N TYR A 219 0.82 24.03 -35.10
CA TYR A 219 -0.44 23.27 -35.14
C TYR A 219 -0.65 22.47 -33.85
N ALA A 220 -1.15 23.13 -32.80
CA ALA A 220 -1.26 22.56 -31.45
C ALA A 220 -2.09 21.27 -31.38
N GLU A 221 -3.18 21.19 -32.15
CA GLU A 221 -4.10 20.05 -32.20
C GLU A 221 -3.43 18.78 -32.72
N ALA A 222 -2.48 18.90 -33.65
CA ALA A 222 -1.74 17.77 -34.19
C ALA A 222 -0.87 17.14 -33.10
N TYR A 223 -0.11 17.97 -32.37
CA TYR A 223 0.69 17.50 -31.24
C TYR A 223 -0.18 16.91 -30.13
N CYS A 224 -1.32 17.51 -29.80
CA CYS A 224 -2.24 16.95 -28.79
C CYS A 224 -2.72 15.54 -29.21
N ASN A 225 -3.15 15.37 -30.46
CA ASN A 225 -3.65 14.09 -30.96
C ASN A 225 -2.55 13.02 -31.09
N MET A 226 -1.33 13.41 -31.48
CA MET A 226 -0.16 12.52 -31.41
C MET A 226 0.08 12.03 -29.98
N GLY A 227 0.03 12.94 -29.00
CA GLY A 227 0.21 12.59 -27.59
C GLY A 227 -0.83 11.59 -27.08
N VAL A 228 -2.09 11.73 -27.51
CA VAL A 228 -3.16 10.78 -27.17
C VAL A 228 -2.85 9.39 -27.73
N ILE A 229 -2.38 9.29 -28.97
CA ILE A 229 -2.02 8.01 -29.59
C ILE A 229 -0.83 7.36 -28.86
N TYR A 230 0.24 8.11 -28.57
CA TYR A 230 1.39 7.58 -27.85
C TYR A 230 1.01 7.09 -26.44
N LYS A 231 0.18 7.83 -25.71
CA LYS A 231 -0.35 7.41 -24.41
C LYS A 231 -1.12 6.09 -24.53
N ASN A 232 -2.01 5.96 -25.51
CA ASN A 232 -2.78 4.73 -25.71
C ASN A 232 -1.90 3.53 -26.10
N ARG A 233 -0.72 3.77 -26.66
CA ARG A 233 0.32 2.75 -26.92
C ARG A 233 1.19 2.44 -25.70
N GLY A 234 1.04 3.17 -24.60
CA GLY A 234 1.86 3.06 -23.39
C GLY A 234 3.22 3.79 -23.46
N ASP A 235 3.46 4.56 -24.53
CA ASP A 235 4.66 5.40 -24.69
C ASP A 235 4.40 6.77 -24.05
N LEU A 236 4.54 6.80 -22.72
CA LEU A 236 4.18 7.96 -21.89
C LEU A 236 5.16 9.12 -22.10
N GLU A 237 6.44 8.82 -22.32
CA GLU A 237 7.50 9.78 -22.54
C GLU A 237 7.30 10.55 -23.86
N MET A 238 6.95 9.85 -24.94
CA MET A 238 6.59 10.50 -26.21
C MET A 238 5.28 11.27 -26.10
N ALA A 239 4.30 10.75 -25.36
CA ALA A 239 3.04 11.45 -25.12
C ALA A 239 3.28 12.80 -24.42
N ILE A 240 4.06 12.80 -23.35
CA ILE A 240 4.46 14.00 -22.59
C ILE A 240 5.19 14.99 -23.51
N THR A 241 6.14 14.53 -24.33
CA THR A 241 6.86 15.38 -25.29
C THR A 241 5.90 16.07 -26.27
N CYS A 242 4.90 15.35 -26.76
CA CYS A 242 3.88 15.90 -27.65
C CYS A 242 3.01 16.93 -26.93
N TYR A 243 2.58 16.68 -25.69
CA TYR A 243 1.82 17.65 -24.91
C TYR A 243 2.63 18.89 -24.55
N GLU A 244 3.92 18.76 -24.23
CA GLU A 244 4.81 19.89 -23.98
C GLU A 244 4.93 20.78 -25.22
N ARG A 245 5.05 20.19 -26.42
CA ARG A 245 5.01 20.94 -27.69
C ARG A 245 3.66 21.63 -27.91
N CYS A 246 2.56 20.92 -27.68
CA CYS A 246 1.22 21.49 -27.77
C CYS A 246 1.05 22.72 -26.87
N LEU A 247 1.47 22.62 -25.60
CA LEU A 247 1.35 23.68 -24.60
C LEU A 247 2.37 24.82 -24.80
N ALA A 248 3.51 24.55 -25.44
CA ALA A 248 4.44 25.60 -25.87
C ALA A 248 3.82 26.49 -26.96
N VAL A 249 3.04 25.88 -27.87
CA VAL A 249 2.33 26.60 -28.94
C VAL A 249 1.06 27.28 -28.40
N SER A 250 0.29 26.58 -27.57
CA SER A 250 -0.97 27.06 -26.99
C SER A 250 -1.02 26.77 -25.49
N PRO A 251 -0.53 27.69 -24.64
CA PRO A 251 -0.44 27.48 -23.19
C PRO A 251 -1.79 27.26 -22.49
N ASN A 252 -2.90 27.70 -23.09
CA ASN A 252 -4.26 27.57 -22.55
C ASN A 252 -5.04 26.39 -23.15
N PHE A 253 -4.36 25.43 -23.78
CA PHE A 253 -5.00 24.25 -24.35
C PHE A 253 -5.39 23.24 -23.24
N GLU A 254 -6.58 23.43 -22.66
CA GLU A 254 -7.03 22.69 -21.46
C GLU A 254 -7.07 21.16 -21.66
N ILE A 255 -7.44 20.67 -22.84
CA ILE A 255 -7.43 19.22 -23.14
C ILE A 255 -6.01 18.65 -23.03
N ALA A 256 -5.00 19.38 -23.48
CA ALA A 256 -3.60 18.96 -23.43
C ALA A 256 -3.05 19.04 -22.00
N LYS A 257 -3.44 20.04 -21.20
CA LYS A 257 -3.11 20.09 -19.76
C LYS A 257 -3.67 18.88 -19.01
N ASN A 258 -4.94 18.54 -19.25
CA ASN A 258 -5.58 17.37 -18.63
C ASN A 258 -4.90 16.06 -19.06
N ASN A 259 -4.66 15.88 -20.36
CA ASN A 259 -3.99 14.68 -20.86
C ASN A 259 -2.53 14.57 -20.38
N MET A 260 -1.84 15.71 -20.23
CA MET A 260 -0.50 15.79 -19.64
C MET A 260 -0.53 15.37 -18.17
N ALA A 261 -1.50 15.83 -17.38
CA ALA A 261 -1.64 15.42 -15.98
C ALA A 261 -1.87 13.90 -15.84
N ILE A 262 -2.70 13.33 -16.72
CA ILE A 262 -2.93 11.87 -16.76
C ILE A 262 -1.63 11.14 -17.10
N ALA A 263 -0.96 11.51 -18.20
CA ALA A 263 0.27 10.84 -18.64
C ALA A 263 1.41 10.92 -17.61
N LEU A 264 1.56 12.07 -16.94
CA LEU A 264 2.51 12.24 -15.85
C LEU A 264 2.16 11.36 -14.63
N THR A 265 0.89 11.17 -14.34
CA THR A 265 0.44 10.29 -13.24
C THR A 265 0.69 8.84 -13.56
N ASP A 266 0.41 8.41 -14.80
CA ASP A 266 0.70 7.05 -15.27
C ASP A 266 2.22 6.78 -15.22
N LEU A 267 3.04 7.75 -15.65
CA LEU A 267 4.49 7.64 -15.63
C LEU A 267 5.03 7.60 -14.18
N GLY A 268 4.50 8.45 -13.31
CA GLY A 268 4.83 8.43 -11.89
C GLY A 268 4.50 7.09 -11.23
N THR A 269 3.40 6.46 -11.64
CA THR A 269 3.00 5.12 -11.18
C THR A 269 3.97 4.05 -11.64
N LYS A 270 4.33 4.06 -12.94
CA LYS A 270 5.33 3.16 -13.51
C LYS A 270 6.68 3.25 -12.78
N VAL A 271 7.22 4.46 -12.63
CA VAL A 271 8.52 4.70 -11.97
C VAL A 271 8.51 4.32 -10.49
N LYS A 272 7.39 4.59 -9.78
CA LYS A 272 7.21 4.12 -8.40
C LYS A 272 7.25 2.60 -8.32
N LEU A 273 6.57 1.90 -9.23
CA LEU A 273 6.56 0.43 -9.28
C LEU A 273 7.93 -0.17 -9.61
N GLU A 274 8.76 0.54 -10.37
CA GLU A 274 10.17 0.20 -10.63
C GLU A 274 11.07 0.42 -9.41
N GLY A 275 10.57 1.11 -8.37
CA GLY A 275 11.21 1.27 -7.06
C GLY A 275 11.64 2.70 -6.73
N ASP A 276 11.56 3.65 -7.67
CA ASP A 276 11.89 5.05 -7.40
C ASP A 276 10.65 5.86 -6.99
N VAL A 277 10.27 5.69 -5.72
CA VAL A 277 9.13 6.39 -5.11
C VAL A 277 9.32 7.91 -5.14
N SER A 278 10.56 8.40 -4.99
CA SER A 278 10.85 9.84 -4.94
C SER A 278 10.59 10.50 -6.29
N GLN A 279 11.02 9.86 -7.37
CA GLN A 279 10.76 10.31 -8.72
C GLN A 279 9.27 10.20 -9.07
N GLY A 280 8.58 9.14 -8.62
CA GLY A 280 7.13 9.03 -8.73
C GLY A 280 6.39 10.22 -8.11
N VAL A 281 6.78 10.63 -6.89
CA VAL A 281 6.24 11.83 -6.22
C VAL A 281 6.48 13.10 -7.03
N ALA A 282 7.66 13.26 -7.66
CA ALA A 282 7.96 14.42 -8.49
C ALA A 282 7.01 14.50 -9.70
N TYR A 283 6.73 13.36 -10.34
CA TYR A 283 5.80 13.31 -11.47
C TYR A 283 4.35 13.60 -11.06
N TYR A 284 3.85 13.05 -9.95
CA TYR A 284 2.49 13.37 -9.49
C TYR A 284 2.34 14.85 -9.13
N LYS A 285 3.35 15.48 -8.53
CA LYS A 285 3.34 16.93 -8.29
C LYS A 285 3.34 17.73 -9.58
N LYS A 286 4.12 17.30 -10.59
CA LYS A 286 4.10 17.90 -11.93
C LYS A 286 2.72 17.74 -12.57
N ALA A 287 2.04 16.60 -12.39
CA ALA A 287 0.67 16.40 -12.85
C ALA A 287 -0.31 17.42 -12.24
N LEU A 288 -0.22 17.66 -10.92
CA LEU A 288 -1.06 18.63 -10.22
C LEU A 288 -0.78 20.10 -10.61
N TYR A 289 0.39 20.40 -11.18
CA TYR A 289 0.64 21.72 -11.78
C TYR A 289 -0.24 21.95 -13.02
N TYR A 290 -0.48 20.92 -13.83
CA TYR A 290 -1.33 21.02 -15.03
C TYR A 290 -2.82 20.87 -14.72
N ASN A 291 -3.17 20.01 -13.75
CA ASN A 291 -4.54 19.87 -13.25
C ASN A 291 -4.55 19.75 -11.72
N TRP A 292 -4.81 20.88 -11.05
CA TRP A 292 -4.71 21.02 -9.60
C TRP A 292 -5.78 20.27 -8.81
N HIS A 293 -6.88 19.86 -9.45
CA HIS A 293 -7.97 19.10 -8.84
C HIS A 293 -8.04 17.66 -9.35
N TYR A 294 -6.92 17.11 -9.86
CA TYR A 294 -6.88 15.74 -10.35
C TYR A 294 -6.76 14.73 -9.21
N ALA A 295 -7.89 14.11 -8.86
CA ALA A 295 -8.00 13.22 -7.71
C ALA A 295 -7.07 11.99 -7.77
N ASP A 296 -6.84 11.40 -8.95
CA ASP A 296 -6.00 10.21 -9.08
C ASP A 296 -4.52 10.51 -8.79
N ALA A 297 -4.03 11.68 -9.19
CA ALA A 297 -2.68 12.13 -8.83
C ALA A 297 -2.55 12.37 -7.31
N MET A 298 -3.60 12.91 -6.67
CA MET A 298 -3.63 13.10 -5.21
C MET A 298 -3.65 11.76 -4.49
N TYR A 299 -4.50 10.82 -4.91
CA TYR A 299 -4.53 9.47 -4.35
C TYR A 299 -3.17 8.79 -4.45
N ASN A 300 -2.54 8.83 -5.63
CA ASN A 300 -1.22 8.24 -5.84
C ASN A 300 -0.10 8.93 -5.05
N LEU A 301 -0.19 10.25 -4.81
CA LEU A 301 0.66 10.95 -3.85
C LEU A 301 0.44 10.46 -2.43
N GLY A 302 -0.81 10.26 -2.02
CA GLY A 302 -1.16 9.66 -0.73
C GLY A 302 -0.49 8.29 -0.54
N VAL A 303 -0.57 7.43 -1.55
CA VAL A 303 0.10 6.12 -1.56
C VAL A 303 1.61 6.26 -1.45
N ALA A 304 2.23 7.10 -2.29
CA ALA A 304 3.68 7.27 -2.30
C ALA A 304 4.20 7.87 -0.98
N TYR A 305 3.50 8.83 -0.39
CA TYR A 305 3.86 9.35 0.94
C TYR A 305 3.69 8.32 2.05
N GLY A 306 2.68 7.44 1.95
CA GLY A 306 2.53 6.29 2.85
C GLY A 306 3.74 5.34 2.78
N GLU A 307 4.19 5.00 1.57
CA GLU A 307 5.39 4.16 1.34
C GLU A 307 6.67 4.82 1.88
N MET A 308 6.75 6.17 1.84
CA MET A 308 7.84 6.95 2.43
C MET A 308 7.69 7.18 3.95
N LEU A 309 6.67 6.59 4.59
CA LEU A 309 6.33 6.78 6.02
C LEU A 309 6.02 8.24 6.40
N LYS A 310 5.67 9.09 5.43
CA LYS A 310 5.26 10.49 5.63
C LYS A 310 3.74 10.56 5.82
N PHE A 311 3.28 9.94 6.92
CA PHE A 311 1.85 9.69 7.15
C PHE A 311 0.97 10.95 7.20
N ASP A 312 1.46 12.08 7.72
CA ASP A 312 0.68 13.34 7.73
C ASP A 312 0.37 13.83 6.32
N MET A 313 1.38 13.77 5.43
CA MET A 313 1.19 14.12 4.03
C MET A 313 0.25 13.14 3.32
N ALA A 314 0.37 11.84 3.63
CA ALA A 314 -0.48 10.82 3.06
C ALA A 314 -1.97 11.06 3.40
N ILE A 315 -2.27 11.39 4.66
CA ILE A 315 -3.63 11.72 5.11
C ILE A 315 -4.19 12.90 4.32
N VAL A 316 -3.44 14.02 4.24
CA VAL A 316 -3.88 15.22 3.50
C VAL A 316 -4.21 14.88 2.05
N PHE A 317 -3.35 14.13 1.37
CA PHE A 317 -3.56 13.81 -0.04
C PHE A 317 -4.70 12.81 -0.28
N TYR A 318 -4.95 11.88 0.64
CA TYR A 318 -6.14 11.03 0.54
C TYR A 318 -7.44 11.81 0.83
N GLU A 319 -7.43 12.73 1.80
CA GLU A 319 -8.59 13.60 2.07
C GLU A 319 -8.90 14.50 0.87
N LEU A 320 -7.87 15.07 0.22
CA LEU A 320 -8.03 15.84 -1.01
C LEU A 320 -8.53 14.97 -2.18
N ALA A 321 -7.97 13.77 -2.37
CA ALA A 321 -8.43 12.85 -3.40
C ALA A 321 -9.92 12.51 -3.23
N PHE A 322 -10.36 12.25 -2.00
CA PHE A 322 -11.76 12.01 -1.69
C PHE A 322 -12.64 13.25 -1.87
N HIS A 323 -12.13 14.44 -1.54
CA HIS A 323 -12.84 15.70 -1.75
C HIS A 323 -13.16 15.94 -3.23
N PHE A 324 -12.18 15.75 -4.12
CA PHE A 324 -12.37 15.95 -5.56
C PHE A 324 -12.99 14.73 -6.28
N ASN A 325 -12.93 13.54 -5.67
CA ASN A 325 -13.62 12.34 -6.13
C ASN A 325 -14.28 11.58 -4.95
N PRO A 326 -15.54 11.93 -4.61
CA PRO A 326 -16.29 11.27 -3.52
C PRO A 326 -16.58 9.77 -3.74
N HIS A 327 -16.24 9.22 -4.91
CA HIS A 327 -16.42 7.79 -5.23
C HIS A 327 -15.12 6.98 -5.10
N CYS A 328 -14.04 7.57 -4.58
CA CYS A 328 -12.77 6.87 -4.36
C CYS A 328 -12.79 6.07 -3.03
N ALA A 329 -13.34 4.84 -3.07
CA ALA A 329 -13.38 3.95 -1.91
C ALA A 329 -11.98 3.57 -1.41
N GLU A 330 -11.00 3.49 -2.32
CA GLU A 330 -9.61 3.16 -2.04
C GLU A 330 -8.94 4.21 -1.14
N ALA A 331 -9.23 5.50 -1.35
CA ALA A 331 -8.72 6.58 -0.50
C ALA A 331 -9.26 6.45 0.93
N CYS A 332 -10.58 6.21 1.09
CA CYS A 332 -11.19 5.98 2.39
C CYS A 332 -10.60 4.75 3.10
N ASN A 333 -10.39 3.65 2.37
CA ASN A 333 -9.76 2.46 2.94
C ASN A 333 -8.34 2.77 3.46
N ASN A 334 -7.52 3.46 2.67
CA ASN A 334 -6.14 3.76 3.06
C ASN A 334 -6.07 4.78 4.21
N LEU A 335 -7.00 5.75 4.26
CA LEU A 335 -7.18 6.61 5.44
C LEU A 335 -7.52 5.80 6.69
N GLY A 336 -8.42 4.82 6.57
CA GLY A 336 -8.77 3.94 7.67
C GLY A 336 -7.56 3.15 8.19
N VAL A 337 -6.66 2.71 7.30
CA VAL A 337 -5.41 2.03 7.70
C VAL A 337 -4.52 2.99 8.50
N LEU A 338 -4.30 4.21 8.01
CA LEU A 338 -3.48 5.21 8.69
C LEU A 338 -4.05 5.63 10.05
N TYR A 339 -5.37 5.80 10.16
CA TYR A 339 -6.02 6.12 11.44
C TYR A 339 -5.93 4.96 12.44
N LYS A 340 -6.07 3.71 11.98
CA LYS A 340 -5.85 2.52 12.81
C LYS A 340 -4.41 2.45 13.32
N ASP A 341 -3.43 2.69 12.45
CA ASP A 341 -2.01 2.66 12.83
C ASP A 341 -1.64 3.80 13.80
N ARG A 342 -2.43 4.89 13.83
CA ARG A 342 -2.38 5.97 14.82
C ARG A 342 -3.23 5.73 16.08
N ASP A 343 -3.73 4.51 16.28
CA ASP A 343 -4.57 4.13 17.42
C ASP A 343 -5.91 4.90 17.49
N ASN A 344 -6.32 5.56 16.40
CA ASN A 344 -7.62 6.22 16.28
C ASN A 344 -8.62 5.27 15.62
N LEU A 345 -9.06 4.29 16.40
CA LEU A 345 -9.93 3.21 15.92
C LEU A 345 -11.31 3.72 15.47
N ASP A 346 -11.83 4.77 16.10
CA ASP A 346 -13.15 5.32 15.74
C ASP A 346 -13.15 5.95 14.34
N LYS A 347 -12.16 6.80 14.06
CA LYS A 347 -11.98 7.34 12.70
C LYS A 347 -11.69 6.24 11.68
N ALA A 348 -10.94 5.21 12.06
CA ALA A 348 -10.68 4.08 11.18
C ALA A 348 -12.00 3.38 10.78
N VAL A 349 -12.89 3.14 11.75
CA VAL A 349 -14.22 2.56 11.49
C VAL A 349 -15.04 3.46 10.55
N GLU A 350 -15.09 4.77 10.81
CA GLU A 350 -15.79 5.73 9.94
C GLU A 350 -15.28 5.66 8.49
N CYS A 351 -13.96 5.69 8.30
CA CYS A 351 -13.35 5.61 6.98
C CYS A 351 -13.66 4.29 6.26
N TYR A 352 -13.60 3.14 6.94
CA TYR A 352 -13.97 1.86 6.33
C TYR A 352 -15.46 1.78 6.01
N GLN A 353 -16.33 2.30 6.88
CA GLN A 353 -17.77 2.36 6.60
C GLN A 353 -18.08 3.26 5.40
N MET A 354 -17.39 4.39 5.25
CA MET A 354 -17.49 5.24 4.05
C MET A 354 -17.05 4.47 2.79
N ALA A 355 -15.91 3.78 2.84
CA ALA A 355 -15.44 2.95 1.72
C ALA A 355 -16.48 1.88 1.32
N LEU A 356 -17.12 1.25 2.31
CA LEU A 356 -18.15 0.23 2.11
C LEU A 356 -19.50 0.80 1.64
N SER A 357 -19.81 2.05 1.97
CA SER A 357 -21.00 2.73 1.43
C SER A 357 -20.88 2.99 -0.08
N ILE A 358 -19.65 3.21 -0.56
CA ILE A 358 -19.33 3.41 -1.97
C ILE A 358 -19.21 2.05 -2.68
N LYS A 359 -18.51 1.09 -2.06
CA LYS A 359 -18.23 -0.24 -2.60
C LYS A 359 -18.55 -1.32 -1.56
N PRO A 360 -19.80 -1.82 -1.50
CA PRO A 360 -20.24 -2.77 -0.46
C PRO A 360 -19.45 -4.07 -0.37
N ASN A 361 -18.95 -4.57 -1.51
CA ASN A 361 -18.16 -5.81 -1.60
C ASN A 361 -16.64 -5.54 -1.64
N PHE A 362 -16.16 -4.45 -1.03
CA PHE A 362 -14.73 -4.17 -0.97
C PHE A 362 -14.03 -5.05 0.08
N ALA A 363 -13.52 -6.20 -0.37
CA ALA A 363 -12.93 -7.22 0.50
C ALA A 363 -11.84 -6.67 1.46
N GLN A 364 -10.98 -5.76 1.00
CA GLN A 364 -9.96 -5.13 1.84
C GLN A 364 -10.57 -4.32 3.00
N SER A 365 -11.55 -3.46 2.73
CA SER A 365 -12.21 -2.67 3.79
C SER A 365 -13.04 -3.52 4.74
N LEU A 366 -13.71 -4.58 4.24
CA LEU A 366 -14.41 -5.55 5.09
C LEU A 366 -13.44 -6.25 6.04
N ASN A 367 -12.32 -6.76 5.53
CA ASN A 367 -11.29 -7.42 6.33
C ASN A 367 -10.68 -6.45 7.35
N ASN A 368 -10.30 -5.23 6.92
CA ASN A 368 -9.70 -4.23 7.79
C ASN A 368 -10.67 -3.77 8.91
N LEU A 369 -11.95 -3.59 8.59
CA LEU A 369 -12.99 -3.29 9.58
C LEU A 369 -13.14 -4.45 10.57
N GLY A 370 -13.12 -5.69 10.09
CA GLY A 370 -13.10 -6.89 10.93
C GLY A 370 -11.92 -6.91 11.91
N VAL A 371 -10.71 -6.57 11.44
CA VAL A 371 -9.52 -6.45 12.29
C VAL A 371 -9.70 -5.38 13.37
N VAL A 372 -10.24 -4.21 13.02
CA VAL A 372 -10.52 -3.15 14.02
C VAL A 372 -11.53 -3.63 15.06
N TYR A 373 -12.59 -4.32 14.65
CA TYR A 373 -13.55 -4.91 15.58
C TYR A 373 -12.94 -5.98 16.48
N THR A 374 -11.99 -6.78 15.98
CA THR A 374 -11.21 -7.71 16.82
C THR A 374 -10.40 -6.96 17.88
N VAL A 375 -9.76 -5.84 17.52
CA VAL A 375 -9.01 -5.00 18.48
C VAL A 375 -9.96 -4.43 19.54
N GLN A 376 -11.13 -3.93 19.13
CA GLN A 376 -12.19 -3.40 20.02
C GLN A 376 -12.91 -4.48 20.85
N GLY A 377 -12.69 -5.77 20.59
CA GLY A 377 -13.35 -6.88 21.29
C GLY A 377 -14.75 -7.23 20.79
N LYS A 378 -15.21 -6.61 19.69
CA LYS A 378 -16.51 -6.88 19.04
C LYS A 378 -16.44 -8.12 18.16
N MET A 379 -16.33 -9.31 18.77
CA MET A 379 -15.98 -10.53 18.05
C MET A 379 -17.00 -10.97 17.01
N ASP A 380 -18.31 -10.89 17.29
CA ASP A 380 -19.34 -11.29 16.32
C ASP A 380 -19.34 -10.37 15.09
N ALA A 381 -19.21 -9.06 15.32
CA ALA A 381 -19.10 -8.08 14.25
C ALA A 381 -17.82 -8.32 13.43
N ALA A 382 -16.71 -8.63 14.09
CA ALA A 382 -15.45 -8.97 13.42
C ALA A 382 -15.59 -10.20 12.52
N ALA A 383 -16.16 -11.29 13.03
CA ALA A 383 -16.38 -12.52 12.27
C ALA A 383 -17.24 -12.24 11.03
N SER A 384 -18.37 -11.55 11.22
CA SER A 384 -19.27 -11.21 10.12
C SER A 384 -18.59 -10.38 9.03
N MET A 385 -17.75 -9.41 9.39
CA MET A 385 -17.05 -8.59 8.39
C MET A 385 -15.96 -9.39 7.64
N ILE A 386 -15.19 -10.22 8.35
CA ILE A 386 -14.15 -11.05 7.72
C ILE A 386 -14.77 -12.12 6.81
N GLU A 387 -15.85 -12.76 7.24
CA GLU A 387 -16.60 -13.72 6.42
C GLU A 387 -17.15 -13.05 5.16
N LYS A 388 -17.73 -11.84 5.25
CA LYS A 388 -18.14 -11.07 4.07
C LYS A 388 -16.97 -10.73 3.16
N ALA A 389 -15.78 -10.46 3.70
CA ALA A 389 -14.57 -10.24 2.91
C ALA A 389 -14.19 -11.48 2.10
N ILE A 390 -14.26 -12.66 2.72
CA ILE A 390 -14.01 -13.96 2.08
C ILE A 390 -15.06 -14.25 0.99
N HIS A 391 -16.34 -13.97 1.25
CA HIS A 391 -17.38 -14.13 0.23
C HIS A 391 -17.20 -13.17 -0.95
N ALA A 392 -16.79 -11.93 -0.69
CA ALA A 392 -16.53 -10.94 -1.73
C ALA A 392 -15.28 -11.28 -2.57
N ASN A 393 -14.26 -11.88 -1.95
CA ASN A 393 -13.07 -12.38 -2.64
C ASN A 393 -12.56 -13.69 -1.99
N PRO A 394 -12.94 -14.86 -2.53
CA PRO A 394 -12.53 -16.16 -1.99
C PRO A 394 -11.03 -16.46 -2.06
N THR A 395 -10.26 -15.71 -2.85
CA THR A 395 -8.80 -15.86 -2.93
C THR A 395 -8.05 -14.82 -2.08
N TYR A 396 -8.75 -14.09 -1.20
CA TYR A 396 -8.11 -13.14 -0.30
C TYR A 396 -7.50 -13.84 0.92
N ALA A 397 -6.28 -14.37 0.76
CA ALA A 397 -5.58 -15.15 1.77
C ALA A 397 -5.51 -14.47 3.17
N GLU A 398 -5.27 -13.16 3.22
CA GLU A 398 -5.15 -12.41 4.47
C GLU A 398 -6.42 -12.46 5.33
N ALA A 399 -7.60 -12.51 4.70
CA ALA A 399 -8.87 -12.62 5.42
C ALA A 399 -8.99 -13.95 6.17
N PHE A 400 -8.52 -15.06 5.58
CA PHE A 400 -8.47 -16.36 6.26
C PHE A 400 -7.50 -16.36 7.45
N ASN A 401 -6.32 -15.73 7.32
CA ASN A 401 -5.42 -15.56 8.46
C ASN A 401 -6.10 -14.77 9.59
N ASN A 402 -6.76 -13.65 9.28
CA ASN A 402 -7.41 -12.82 10.29
C ASN A 402 -8.61 -13.52 10.93
N LEU A 403 -9.33 -14.36 10.17
CA LEU A 403 -10.37 -15.23 10.70
C LEU A 403 -9.79 -16.25 11.68
N GLY A 404 -8.66 -16.87 11.33
CA GLY A 404 -7.95 -17.78 12.23
C GLY A 404 -7.49 -17.11 13.53
N VAL A 405 -7.02 -15.87 13.46
CA VAL A 405 -6.66 -15.06 14.64
C VAL A 405 -7.88 -14.84 15.52
N LEU A 406 -9.01 -14.46 14.92
CA LEU A 406 -10.26 -14.26 15.64
C LEU A 406 -10.74 -15.54 16.33
N TYR A 407 -10.71 -16.68 15.63
CA TYR A 407 -11.11 -17.97 16.21
C TYR A 407 -10.19 -18.41 17.35
N ARG A 408 -8.88 -18.22 17.20
CA ARG A 408 -7.90 -18.50 18.27
C ARG A 408 -8.21 -17.65 19.50
N ASP A 409 -8.41 -16.35 19.32
CA ASP A 409 -8.71 -15.43 20.42
C ASP A 409 -10.07 -15.77 21.07
N ALA A 410 -11.04 -16.24 20.29
CA ALA A 410 -12.32 -16.75 20.78
C ALA A 410 -12.26 -18.16 21.42
N GLY A 411 -11.09 -18.81 21.45
CA GLY A 411 -10.87 -20.14 22.03
C GLY A 411 -11.22 -21.33 21.13
N ASN A 412 -11.65 -21.11 19.88
CA ASN A 412 -11.92 -22.19 18.92
C ASN A 412 -10.65 -22.53 18.12
N ILE A 413 -9.76 -23.31 18.73
CA ILE A 413 -8.43 -23.59 18.17
C ILE A 413 -8.49 -24.42 16.89
N THR A 414 -9.40 -25.40 16.80
CA THR A 414 -9.54 -26.23 15.59
C THR A 414 -9.92 -25.38 14.39
N ALA A 415 -10.97 -24.56 14.51
CA ALA A 415 -11.37 -23.65 13.43
C ALA A 415 -10.27 -22.61 13.09
N ALA A 416 -9.46 -22.21 14.08
CA ALA A 416 -8.32 -21.35 13.83
C ALA A 416 -7.28 -22.02 12.93
N ILE A 417 -6.91 -23.27 13.24
CA ILE A 417 -5.97 -24.07 12.44
C ILE A 417 -6.50 -24.25 11.02
N ASP A 418 -7.76 -24.64 10.86
CA ASP A 418 -8.40 -24.82 9.55
C ASP A 418 -8.34 -23.52 8.72
N ALA A 419 -8.66 -22.38 9.32
CA ALA A 419 -8.58 -21.08 8.63
C ALA A 419 -7.15 -20.72 8.21
N TYR A 420 -6.14 -20.99 9.04
CA TYR A 420 -4.74 -20.80 8.65
C TYR A 420 -4.32 -21.74 7.52
N GLU A 421 -4.83 -22.98 7.50
CA GLU A 421 -4.57 -23.92 6.42
C GLU A 421 -5.20 -23.49 5.10
N GLU A 422 -6.43 -22.94 5.11
CA GLU A 422 -7.02 -22.32 3.92
C GLU A 422 -6.20 -21.13 3.41
N CYS A 423 -5.70 -20.29 4.32
CA CYS A 423 -4.78 -19.21 3.95
C CYS A 423 -3.53 -19.75 3.23
N LEU A 424 -2.92 -20.81 3.77
CA LEU A 424 -1.71 -21.44 3.23
C LEU A 424 -1.97 -22.25 1.94
N LYS A 425 -3.21 -22.66 1.65
CA LYS A 425 -3.57 -23.22 0.34
C LYS A 425 -3.56 -22.16 -0.75
N ILE A 426 -3.97 -20.94 -0.42
CA ILE A 426 -4.05 -19.80 -1.36
C ILE A 426 -2.68 -19.14 -1.51
N ASP A 427 -2.04 -18.81 -0.39
CA ASP A 427 -0.69 -18.26 -0.32
C ASP A 427 0.18 -19.17 0.54
N PRO A 428 0.85 -20.17 -0.06
CA PRO A 428 1.74 -21.05 0.66
C PRO A 428 2.75 -20.29 1.50
N ASP A 429 3.30 -19.17 1.02
CA ASP A 429 4.37 -18.41 1.66
C ASP A 429 3.88 -17.33 2.66
N SER A 430 2.58 -17.32 2.98
CA SER A 430 2.00 -16.44 4.00
C SER A 430 2.65 -16.67 5.38
N ARG A 431 3.62 -15.79 5.71
CA ARG A 431 4.37 -15.84 6.97
C ARG A 431 3.46 -15.85 8.19
N ASN A 432 2.49 -14.93 8.22
CA ASN A 432 1.60 -14.76 9.37
C ASN A 432 0.76 -16.03 9.61
N ALA A 433 0.18 -16.61 8.55
CA ALA A 433 -0.66 -17.78 8.69
C ALA A 433 0.12 -19.01 9.17
N GLY A 434 1.31 -19.26 8.61
CA GLY A 434 2.13 -20.39 9.05
C GLY A 434 2.58 -20.28 10.50
N GLN A 435 3.06 -19.12 10.91
CA GLN A 435 3.49 -18.90 12.29
C GLN A 435 2.30 -18.99 13.27
N ASN A 436 1.18 -18.37 12.94
CA ASN A 436 -0.04 -18.44 13.74
C ASN A 436 -0.60 -19.87 13.84
N ARG A 437 -0.51 -20.65 12.75
CA ARG A 437 -0.87 -22.08 12.75
C ARG A 437 0.00 -22.86 13.72
N LEU A 438 1.32 -22.71 13.65
CA LEU A 438 2.25 -23.38 14.57
C LEU A 438 1.96 -23.02 16.03
N LEU A 439 1.74 -21.74 16.32
CA LEU A 439 1.34 -21.29 17.65
C LEU A 439 0.02 -21.95 18.09
N ALA A 440 -1.01 -21.94 17.24
CA ALA A 440 -2.32 -22.52 17.54
C ALA A 440 -2.24 -24.03 17.83
N MET A 441 -1.42 -24.76 17.08
CA MET A 441 -1.23 -26.20 17.28
C MET A 441 -0.64 -26.54 18.67
N ASN A 442 0.11 -25.63 19.32
CA ASN A 442 0.61 -25.87 20.68
C ASN A 442 -0.50 -25.93 21.73
N TYR A 443 -1.67 -25.34 21.49
CA TYR A 443 -2.76 -25.36 22.46
C TYR A 443 -3.48 -26.71 22.58
N ILE A 444 -3.43 -27.54 21.52
CA ILE A 444 -4.17 -28.81 21.46
C ILE A 444 -3.27 -30.05 21.42
N ASN A 445 -1.98 -29.90 21.09
CA ASN A 445 -1.07 -31.05 20.99
C ASN A 445 -0.41 -31.35 22.34
N GLU A 446 -0.66 -32.56 22.85
CA GLU A 446 -0.09 -33.05 24.11
C GLU A 446 1.27 -33.74 23.94
N GLY A 447 1.79 -33.84 22.71
CA GLY A 447 3.08 -34.50 22.40
C GLY A 447 3.01 -36.02 22.35
N LEU A 448 1.87 -36.57 21.94
CA LEU A 448 1.68 -38.02 21.75
C LEU A 448 2.24 -38.52 20.40
N ASP A 449 2.42 -37.62 19.43
CA ASP A 449 2.99 -37.89 18.11
C ASP A 449 3.95 -36.77 17.69
N ASP A 450 4.60 -36.94 16.53
CA ASP A 450 5.58 -35.99 16.00
C ASP A 450 4.97 -34.90 15.10
N LYS A 451 3.64 -34.83 14.92
CA LYS A 451 3.02 -33.94 13.92
C LYS A 451 3.35 -32.47 14.14
N LEU A 452 3.37 -32.04 15.40
CA LEU A 452 3.73 -30.67 15.73
C LEU A 452 5.19 -30.38 15.39
N TYR A 453 6.10 -31.30 15.68
CA TYR A 453 7.50 -31.16 15.32
C TYR A 453 7.71 -31.12 13.80
N GLU A 454 7.05 -32.02 13.06
CA GLU A 454 7.10 -32.06 11.60
C GLU A 454 6.60 -30.76 10.99
N ALA A 455 5.47 -30.23 11.47
CA ALA A 455 4.94 -28.94 11.02
C ALA A 455 5.95 -27.79 11.24
N HIS A 456 6.63 -27.74 12.40
CA HIS A 456 7.66 -26.73 12.65
C HIS A 456 8.88 -26.91 11.74
N ARG A 457 9.38 -28.14 11.62
CA ARG A 457 10.53 -28.48 10.78
C ARG A 457 10.27 -28.05 9.34
N ASP A 458 9.15 -28.46 8.78
CA ASP A 458 8.81 -28.21 7.37
C ASP A 458 8.62 -26.71 7.11
N TRP A 459 7.95 -26.01 8.04
CA TRP A 459 7.85 -24.55 7.99
C TRP A 459 9.23 -23.88 8.04
N GLY A 460 10.08 -24.22 9.01
CA GLY A 460 11.39 -23.62 9.16
C GLY A 460 12.30 -23.84 7.94
N TRP A 461 12.15 -24.99 7.27
CA TRP A 461 12.87 -25.27 6.03
C TRP A 461 12.38 -24.40 4.88
N ARG A 462 11.06 -24.31 4.69
CA ARG A 462 10.50 -23.43 3.66
C ARG A 462 10.87 -21.97 3.91
N PHE A 463 10.81 -21.55 5.17
CA PHE A 463 11.13 -20.20 5.60
C PHE A 463 12.59 -19.82 5.32
N THR A 464 13.55 -20.72 5.55
CA THR A 464 14.96 -20.45 5.24
C THR A 464 15.25 -20.25 3.75
N ARG A 465 14.42 -20.75 2.82
CA ARG A 465 14.56 -20.47 1.38
C ARG A 465 14.31 -19.02 1.01
N LEU A 466 13.53 -18.30 1.83
CA LEU A 466 13.21 -16.88 1.63
C LEU A 466 14.35 -15.95 2.07
N HIS A 467 15.34 -16.48 2.80
CA HIS A 467 16.40 -15.74 3.46
C HIS A 467 17.78 -16.31 3.12
N PRO A 468 18.59 -15.65 2.27
CA PRO A 468 19.96 -16.07 1.97
C PRO A 468 20.80 -16.19 3.24
N GLN A 469 21.56 -17.27 3.35
CA GLN A 469 22.26 -17.65 4.58
C GLN A 469 23.74 -17.28 4.52
N TYR A 470 24.28 -16.75 5.62
CA TYR A 470 25.72 -16.58 5.78
C TYR A 470 26.36 -17.90 6.23
N THR A 471 27.51 -18.21 5.62
CA THR A 471 28.25 -19.46 5.88
C THR A 471 29.62 -19.24 6.53
N SER A 472 30.04 -17.98 6.68
CA SER A 472 31.33 -17.61 7.27
C SER A 472 31.23 -16.40 8.20
N TRP A 473 32.09 -16.36 9.21
CA TRP A 473 32.15 -15.33 10.25
C TRP A 473 33.60 -14.98 10.54
N ASP A 474 33.91 -13.69 10.68
CA ASP A 474 35.24 -13.17 11.01
C ASP A 474 35.44 -12.97 12.52
N ASN A 475 34.50 -13.45 13.35
CA ASN A 475 34.61 -13.42 14.80
C ASN A 475 35.87 -14.20 15.26
N LEU A 476 36.74 -13.53 16.03
CA LEU A 476 37.96 -14.14 16.55
C LEU A 476 37.62 -15.34 17.44
N LYS A 477 38.17 -16.52 17.13
CA LYS A 477 37.97 -17.77 17.89
C LYS A 477 38.90 -17.87 19.10
N ASP A 478 38.72 -16.98 20.07
CA ASP A 478 39.37 -17.06 21.38
C ASP A 478 38.35 -17.57 22.42
N PRO A 479 38.57 -18.74 23.07
CA PRO A 479 37.64 -19.30 24.03
C PRO A 479 37.35 -18.44 25.27
N GLU A 480 38.29 -17.56 25.68
CA GLU A 480 38.23 -16.83 26.95
C GLU A 480 38.02 -15.33 26.80
N ARG A 481 38.03 -14.79 25.57
CA ARG A 481 37.74 -13.35 25.36
C ARG A 481 36.33 -12.96 25.81
N PRO A 482 36.07 -11.66 26.04
CA PRO A 482 34.71 -11.16 26.19
C PRO A 482 33.81 -11.56 25.01
N ILE A 483 32.59 -12.00 25.31
CA ILE A 483 31.58 -12.45 24.33
C ILE A 483 30.63 -11.29 24.06
N THR A 484 30.32 -11.02 22.80
CA THR A 484 29.29 -10.06 22.41
C THR A 484 27.95 -10.79 22.20
N ILE A 485 26.95 -10.47 23.02
CA ILE A 485 25.61 -11.06 22.99
C ILE A 485 24.64 -10.07 22.35
N GLY A 486 23.92 -10.52 21.33
CA GLY A 486 22.81 -9.79 20.74
C GLY A 486 21.48 -10.33 21.27
N TYR A 487 20.61 -9.50 21.84
CA TYR A 487 19.22 -9.86 22.14
C TYR A 487 18.28 -9.22 21.14
N ILE A 488 17.46 -10.01 20.44
CA ILE A 488 16.54 -9.52 19.40
C ILE A 488 15.09 -9.90 19.72
N SER A 489 14.22 -8.89 19.77
CA SER A 489 12.80 -9.08 20.07
C SER A 489 11.97 -7.82 19.78
N PRO A 490 10.69 -7.95 19.39
CA PRO A 490 9.75 -6.83 19.43
C PRO A 490 9.19 -6.55 20.83
N ASP A 491 9.49 -7.38 21.83
CA ASP A 491 8.76 -7.43 23.11
C ASP A 491 9.45 -6.69 24.26
N PHE A 492 10.29 -5.69 23.96
CA PHE A 492 10.93 -4.82 24.96
C PHE A 492 10.01 -3.70 25.46
N PHE A 493 8.73 -4.00 25.68
CA PHE A 493 7.71 -3.14 26.27
C PHE A 493 6.95 -3.93 27.34
N THR A 494 5.87 -3.42 27.93
CA THR A 494 5.04 -4.13 28.90
C THR A 494 4.33 -5.33 28.24
N HIS A 495 5.09 -6.43 28.17
CA HIS A 495 4.73 -7.69 27.55
C HIS A 495 5.31 -8.86 28.36
N SER A 496 4.76 -10.07 28.20
CA SER A 496 5.18 -11.27 28.95
C SER A 496 6.70 -11.51 28.94
N VAL A 497 7.36 -11.42 27.77
CA VAL A 497 8.81 -11.62 27.62
C VAL A 497 9.63 -10.62 28.44
N SER A 498 9.16 -9.38 28.54
CA SER A 498 9.86 -8.30 29.22
C SER A 498 10.13 -8.59 30.70
N TYR A 499 9.26 -9.34 31.38
CA TYR A 499 9.44 -9.69 32.78
C TYR A 499 10.59 -10.67 33.02
N PHE A 500 11.07 -11.34 31.97
CA PHE A 500 12.13 -12.35 32.08
C PHE A 500 13.47 -11.89 31.51
N ILE A 501 13.45 -11.15 30.40
CA ILE A 501 14.66 -10.58 29.80
C ILE A 501 15.28 -9.46 30.66
N GLU A 502 14.53 -8.88 31.59
CA GLU A 502 15.04 -7.83 32.47
C GLU A 502 16.24 -8.29 33.31
N ALA A 503 16.23 -9.55 33.77
CA ALA A 503 17.29 -10.12 34.59
C ALA A 503 18.66 -10.10 33.88
N PRO A 504 18.85 -10.71 32.69
CA PRO A 504 20.13 -10.66 31.99
C PRO A 504 20.52 -9.23 31.57
N LEU A 505 19.58 -8.40 31.12
CA LEU A 505 19.90 -7.00 30.78
C LEU A 505 20.45 -6.22 31.99
N THR A 506 19.96 -6.53 33.20
CA THR A 506 20.36 -5.87 34.45
C THR A 506 21.63 -6.49 35.05
N HIS A 507 21.78 -7.82 35.05
CA HIS A 507 22.73 -8.53 35.90
C HIS A 507 23.95 -9.11 35.19
N HIS A 508 24.00 -9.13 33.84
CA HIS A 508 25.20 -9.56 33.14
C HIS A 508 26.46 -8.79 33.61
N ASP A 509 27.62 -9.44 33.61
CA ASP A 509 28.92 -8.80 33.74
C ASP A 509 29.35 -8.22 32.39
N TYR A 510 29.08 -6.93 32.17
CA TYR A 510 29.32 -6.25 30.88
C TYR A 510 30.81 -6.16 30.52
N THR A 511 31.71 -6.43 31.48
CA THR A 511 33.16 -6.50 31.18
C THR A 511 33.52 -7.78 30.42
N LYS A 512 32.76 -8.87 30.64
CA LYS A 512 32.95 -10.17 30.01
C LYS A 512 31.91 -10.49 28.94
N TYR A 513 30.74 -9.85 29.02
CA TYR A 513 29.60 -10.10 28.16
C TYR A 513 29.03 -8.77 27.65
N LYS A 514 29.50 -8.32 26.48
CA LYS A 514 29.02 -7.07 25.87
C LYS A 514 27.61 -7.27 25.33
N VAL A 515 26.65 -6.48 25.78
CA VAL A 515 25.24 -6.62 25.39
C VAL A 515 24.87 -5.62 24.31
N VAL A 516 24.25 -6.13 23.23
CA VAL A 516 23.62 -5.35 22.17
C VAL A 516 22.14 -5.75 22.09
N VAL A 517 21.24 -4.78 22.16
CA VAL A 517 19.79 -5.01 22.04
C VAL A 517 19.30 -4.51 20.70
N TYR A 518 18.58 -5.37 19.98
CA TYR A 518 17.88 -5.08 18.74
C TYR A 518 16.37 -5.04 19.02
N SER A 519 15.88 -3.82 19.27
CA SER A 519 14.50 -3.55 19.68
C SER A 519 13.57 -3.40 18.48
N GLY A 520 12.65 -4.34 18.30
CA GLY A 520 11.57 -4.28 17.31
C GLY A 520 10.27 -3.67 17.84
N VAL A 521 10.33 -2.91 18.94
CA VAL A 521 9.15 -2.34 19.62
C VAL A 521 8.45 -1.35 18.69
N VAL A 522 7.13 -1.53 18.53
CA VAL A 522 6.29 -0.66 17.70
C VAL A 522 5.94 0.65 18.43
N LYS A 523 5.56 0.54 19.71
CA LYS A 523 5.15 1.64 20.58
C LYS A 523 5.88 1.50 21.90
N GLU A 524 6.81 2.40 22.15
CA GLU A 524 7.62 2.39 23.37
C GLU A 524 6.78 2.78 24.60
N ASP A 525 7.10 2.18 25.73
CA ASP A 525 6.50 2.53 27.02
C ASP A 525 7.56 2.76 28.11
N ALA A 526 7.10 3.02 29.32
CA ALA A 526 7.97 3.25 30.48
C ALA A 526 8.98 2.10 30.70
N LYS A 527 8.62 0.86 30.38
CA LYS A 527 9.49 -0.30 30.52
C LYS A 527 10.55 -0.35 29.42
N THR A 528 10.19 0.00 28.18
CA THR A 528 11.15 0.19 27.09
C THR A 528 12.23 1.20 27.46
N PHE A 529 11.83 2.39 27.94
CA PHE A 529 12.77 3.43 28.36
C PHE A 529 13.68 2.96 29.50
N ARG A 530 13.12 2.22 30.47
CA ARG A 530 13.89 1.63 31.58
C ARG A 530 14.95 0.63 31.10
N PHE A 531 14.61 -0.24 30.13
CA PHE A 531 15.58 -1.17 29.56
C PHE A 531 16.68 -0.46 28.79
N ARG A 532 16.32 0.49 27.92
CA ARG A 532 17.28 1.30 27.17
C ARG A 532 18.25 2.00 28.11
N ASP A 533 17.75 2.68 29.13
CA ASP A 533 18.57 3.39 30.13
C ASP A 533 19.53 2.44 30.87
N LYS A 534 19.04 1.28 31.34
CA LYS A 534 19.86 0.26 32.01
C LYS A 534 20.99 -0.25 31.12
N VAL A 535 20.68 -0.63 29.88
CA VAL A 535 21.66 -1.17 28.93
C VAL A 535 22.75 -0.14 28.63
N LEU A 536 22.36 1.10 28.32
CA LEU A 536 23.29 2.18 27.99
C LEU A 536 24.19 2.53 29.18
N LYS A 537 23.64 2.63 30.40
CA LYS A 537 24.42 2.94 31.62
C LYS A 537 25.48 1.89 31.95
N LYS A 538 25.26 0.63 31.59
CA LYS A 538 26.23 -0.45 31.77
C LYS A 538 27.24 -0.57 30.61
N GLY A 539 27.16 0.30 29.61
CA GLY A 539 28.05 0.30 28.44
C GLY A 539 27.62 -0.66 27.32
N GLY A 540 26.36 -1.10 27.32
CA GLY A 540 25.78 -1.84 26.21
C GLY A 540 25.28 -0.92 25.09
N VAL A 541 24.76 -1.53 24.02
CA VAL A 541 24.24 -0.83 22.84
C VAL A 541 22.75 -1.13 22.67
N TRP A 542 21.98 -0.12 22.30
CA TRP A 542 20.56 -0.24 21.97
C TRP A 542 20.33 0.21 20.53
N LYS A 543 19.69 -0.64 19.72
CA LYS A 543 19.35 -0.36 18.32
C LYS A 543 17.88 -0.59 18.06
N ASP A 544 17.20 0.42 17.55
CA ASP A 544 15.80 0.32 17.15
C ASP A 544 15.72 -0.21 15.70
N ILE A 545 14.99 -1.32 15.52
CA ILE A 545 14.94 -2.10 14.27
C ILE A 545 13.50 -2.25 13.73
N TYR A 546 12.53 -1.57 14.34
CA TYR A 546 11.16 -1.56 13.82
C TYR A 546 11.12 -0.98 12.40
N GLY A 547 10.41 -1.64 11.48
CA GLY A 547 10.33 -1.24 10.06
C GLY A 547 11.57 -1.54 9.21
N ILE A 548 12.66 -2.06 9.78
CA ILE A 548 13.86 -2.43 9.01
C ILE A 548 13.71 -3.85 8.45
N ASP A 549 14.06 -4.04 7.18
CA ASP A 549 14.12 -5.35 6.53
C ASP A 549 15.07 -6.31 7.27
N GLU A 550 14.64 -7.57 7.46
CA GLU A 550 15.37 -8.55 8.26
C GLU A 550 16.75 -8.92 7.70
N LYS A 551 17.01 -8.76 6.40
CA LYS A 551 18.34 -8.97 5.79
C LYS A 551 19.28 -7.81 6.12
N LYS A 552 18.76 -6.59 6.21
CA LYS A 552 19.54 -5.43 6.70
C LYS A 552 19.83 -5.57 8.19
N ILE A 553 18.86 -6.01 8.99
CA ILE A 553 19.10 -6.33 10.41
C ILE A 553 20.19 -7.42 10.52
N ALA A 554 20.14 -8.46 9.68
CA ALA A 554 21.19 -9.49 9.65
C ALA A 554 22.58 -8.91 9.32
N SER A 555 22.66 -7.91 8.43
CA SER A 555 23.92 -7.20 8.13
C SER A 555 24.41 -6.42 9.34
N MET A 556 23.52 -5.69 10.04
CA MET A 556 23.86 -4.96 11.28
C MET A 556 24.42 -5.91 12.35
N VAL A 557 23.82 -7.08 12.53
CA VAL A 557 24.30 -8.10 13.48
C VAL A 557 25.73 -8.54 13.18
N ARG A 558 26.10 -8.64 11.90
CA ARG A 558 27.47 -8.99 11.49
C ARG A 558 28.45 -7.86 11.72
N GLU A 559 28.06 -6.63 11.38
CA GLU A 559 28.86 -5.42 11.61
C GLU A 559 29.16 -5.23 13.10
N ASP A 560 28.20 -5.53 13.96
CA ASP A 560 28.36 -5.50 15.43
C ASP A 560 29.18 -6.66 15.99
N LYS A 561 29.60 -7.61 15.14
CA LYS A 561 30.37 -8.81 15.50
C LYS A 561 29.73 -9.55 16.67
N ILE A 562 28.41 -9.75 16.59
CA ILE A 562 27.69 -10.55 17.57
C ILE A 562 28.22 -11.98 17.52
N ASP A 563 28.58 -12.51 18.68
CA ASP A 563 29.06 -13.88 18.84
C ASP A 563 27.88 -14.84 19.05
N ILE A 564 26.94 -14.44 19.90
CA ILE A 564 25.73 -15.19 20.23
C ILE A 564 24.52 -14.27 20.01
N LEU A 565 23.69 -14.59 19.02
CA LEU A 565 22.41 -13.90 18.81
C LEU A 565 21.29 -14.71 19.47
N VAL A 566 20.56 -14.08 20.38
CA VAL A 566 19.50 -14.67 21.19
C VAL A 566 18.15 -14.06 20.78
N GLU A 567 17.30 -14.90 20.20
CA GLU A 567 15.95 -14.56 19.75
C GLU A 567 14.93 -14.87 20.85
N LEU A 568 14.05 -13.91 21.17
CA LEU A 568 13.20 -14.00 22.36
C LEU A 568 11.70 -14.22 22.11
N THR A 569 11.28 -14.40 20.86
CA THR A 569 9.89 -14.24 20.41
C THR A 569 9.30 -15.54 19.88
N GLY A 570 10.07 -16.29 19.07
CA GLY A 570 9.64 -17.45 18.29
C GLY A 570 8.45 -17.16 17.37
N HIS A 571 7.55 -18.13 17.15
CA HIS A 571 6.43 -18.01 16.20
C HIS A 571 5.24 -17.18 16.75
N THR A 572 5.53 -16.03 17.34
CA THR A 572 4.54 -15.05 17.82
C THR A 572 4.65 -13.73 17.03
N ALA A 573 3.77 -12.77 17.30
CA ALA A 573 3.62 -11.57 16.46
C ALA A 573 4.94 -10.78 16.32
N ASN A 574 5.20 -10.24 15.13
CA ASN A 574 6.33 -9.35 14.82
C ASN A 574 7.74 -9.91 15.13
N ASN A 575 7.89 -11.23 15.25
CA ASN A 575 9.18 -11.88 15.47
C ASN A 575 10.22 -11.50 14.41
N LYS A 576 11.49 -11.82 14.71
CA LYS A 576 12.64 -11.59 13.82
C LYS A 576 13.30 -12.90 13.39
N LEU A 577 12.50 -13.95 13.23
CA LEU A 577 12.97 -15.26 12.78
C LEU A 577 13.58 -15.21 11.37
N GLY A 578 13.24 -14.22 10.52
CA GLY A 578 13.87 -14.03 9.22
C GLY A 578 15.34 -13.60 9.35
N THR A 579 15.67 -12.79 10.36
CA THR A 579 17.06 -12.49 10.70
C THR A 579 17.80 -13.74 11.16
N MET A 580 17.16 -14.58 11.98
CA MET A 580 17.74 -15.87 12.40
C MET A 580 17.92 -16.85 11.23
N ALA A 581 17.01 -16.82 10.25
CA ALA A 581 17.11 -17.63 9.04
C ALA A 581 18.34 -17.24 8.20
N CYS A 582 18.73 -15.96 8.15
CA CYS A 582 19.95 -15.51 7.48
C CYS A 582 21.25 -16.02 8.15
N ARG A 583 21.19 -16.46 9.41
CA ARG A 583 22.36 -16.88 10.22
C ARG A 583 23.50 -15.83 10.33
N PRO A 584 23.20 -14.58 10.73
CA PRO A 584 24.22 -13.53 10.81
C PRO A 584 25.29 -13.77 11.87
N ALA A 585 24.96 -14.39 13.01
CA ALA A 585 25.91 -14.71 14.07
C ALA A 585 26.40 -16.17 14.00
N PRO A 586 27.63 -16.48 14.45
CA PRO A 586 28.17 -17.84 14.43
C PRO A 586 27.44 -18.81 15.36
N LEU A 587 26.82 -18.30 16.44
CA LEU A 587 25.94 -19.04 17.32
C LEU A 587 24.59 -18.34 17.42
N GLN A 588 23.52 -19.11 17.26
CA GLN A 588 22.15 -18.62 17.35
C GLN A 588 21.35 -19.40 18.39
N VAL A 589 20.67 -18.67 19.26
CA VAL A 589 19.93 -19.22 20.40
C VAL A 589 18.50 -18.70 20.35
N THR A 590 17.54 -19.52 20.72
CA THR A 590 16.17 -19.07 21.02
C THR A 590 15.89 -19.22 22.51
N TRP A 591 15.28 -18.21 23.10
CA TRP A 591 14.85 -18.21 24.49
C TRP A 591 13.73 -17.21 24.74
N ILE A 592 12.52 -17.77 24.86
CA ILE A 592 11.56 -17.64 25.96
C ILE A 592 10.14 -17.37 25.47
N GLY A 593 9.96 -16.49 24.49
CA GLY A 593 8.62 -16.10 24.02
C GLY A 593 7.83 -17.20 23.33
N TYR A 594 8.45 -18.36 23.08
CA TYR A 594 7.82 -19.48 22.40
C TYR A 594 8.14 -20.82 23.07
N PRO A 595 7.12 -21.66 23.37
CA PRO A 595 7.29 -22.85 24.21
C PRO A 595 7.74 -24.09 23.42
N ASN A 596 8.17 -23.94 22.16
CA ASN A 596 8.51 -25.06 21.28
C ASN A 596 9.71 -24.73 20.38
N THR A 597 10.11 -25.67 19.53
CA THR A 597 11.16 -25.48 18.52
C THR A 597 10.81 -24.35 17.54
N THR A 598 11.79 -23.59 17.08
CA THR A 598 11.62 -22.64 15.97
C THR A 598 11.45 -23.36 14.63
N GLY A 599 11.89 -24.63 14.53
CA GLY A 599 11.95 -25.37 13.29
C GLY A 599 13.06 -24.91 12.34
N LEU A 600 13.76 -23.82 12.64
CA LEU A 600 14.81 -23.28 11.78
C LEU A 600 16.09 -24.11 11.92
N PRO A 601 16.64 -24.66 10.82
CA PRO A 601 17.88 -25.42 10.89
C PRO A 601 19.06 -24.55 11.34
N THR A 602 18.98 -23.24 11.13
CA THR A 602 20.02 -22.25 11.46
C THR A 602 20.07 -21.86 12.94
N VAL A 603 19.08 -22.22 13.78
CA VAL A 603 19.13 -21.95 15.22
C VAL A 603 19.81 -23.11 15.94
N ASP A 604 20.89 -22.83 16.67
CA ASP A 604 21.75 -23.85 17.27
C ASP A 604 21.13 -24.44 18.54
N TYR A 605 20.73 -23.56 19.47
CA TYR A 605 20.36 -23.93 20.83
C TYR A 605 19.01 -23.35 21.24
N ARG A 606 18.30 -24.07 22.12
CA ARG A 606 17.14 -23.57 22.84
C ARG A 606 17.37 -23.68 24.34
N ILE A 607 17.19 -22.57 25.06
CA ILE A 607 17.39 -22.54 26.51
C ILE A 607 16.13 -23.04 27.22
N THR A 608 16.32 -23.96 28.16
CA THR A 608 15.28 -24.61 28.97
C THR A 608 15.86 -25.04 30.32
N ASP A 609 15.16 -25.85 31.09
CA ASP A 609 15.66 -26.53 32.30
C ASP A 609 15.22 -28.00 32.33
N SER A 610 15.69 -28.74 33.33
CA SER A 610 15.43 -30.18 33.48
C SER A 610 14.02 -30.53 33.94
N LEU A 611 13.19 -29.54 34.32
CA LEU A 611 11.81 -29.76 34.73
C LEU A 611 10.86 -29.51 33.57
N ALA A 612 11.05 -28.41 32.83
CA ALA A 612 10.27 -28.08 31.65
C ALA A 612 10.58 -29.04 30.49
N ASP A 613 11.86 -29.33 30.25
CA ASP A 613 12.30 -30.36 29.31
C ASP A 613 13.19 -31.39 30.04
N PRO A 614 12.62 -32.47 30.59
CA PRO A 614 13.38 -33.55 31.21
C PRO A 614 14.50 -34.09 30.31
N PRO A 615 15.63 -34.60 30.85
CA PRO A 615 16.70 -35.20 30.04
C PRO A 615 16.22 -36.33 29.12
N ASP A 616 15.17 -37.03 29.50
CA ASP A 616 14.49 -38.11 28.78
C ASP A 616 13.25 -37.66 27.99
N THR A 617 13.08 -36.34 27.79
CA THR A 617 11.96 -35.81 26.99
C THR A 617 11.87 -36.47 25.62
N LYS A 618 10.65 -36.85 25.23
CA LYS A 618 10.35 -37.40 23.90
C LYS A 618 10.02 -36.31 22.88
N GLN A 619 9.78 -35.06 23.33
CA GLN A 619 9.48 -33.96 22.44
C GLN A 619 10.70 -33.63 21.58
N LYS A 620 10.56 -33.83 20.27
CA LYS A 620 11.61 -33.52 19.30
C LYS A 620 11.72 -32.01 19.08
N GLN A 621 12.95 -31.56 18.88
CA GLN A 621 13.27 -30.16 18.58
C GLN A 621 14.38 -30.13 17.54
N VAL A 622 14.40 -29.08 16.72
CA VAL A 622 15.50 -28.88 15.78
C VAL A 622 16.75 -28.49 16.55
N GLU A 623 16.63 -27.59 17.52
CA GLU A 623 17.72 -27.06 18.36
C GLU A 623 18.28 -28.08 19.36
N GLU A 624 19.55 -27.92 19.75
CA GLU A 624 20.09 -28.62 20.92
C GLU A 624 19.60 -27.93 22.20
N LEU A 625 19.03 -28.73 23.11
CA LEU A 625 18.52 -28.22 24.37
C LEU A 625 19.64 -27.89 25.35
N VAL A 626 19.66 -26.66 25.86
CA VAL A 626 20.53 -26.24 26.94
C VAL A 626 19.73 -26.04 28.21
N ARG A 627 19.94 -26.94 29.16
CA ARG A 627 19.25 -26.97 30.46
C ARG A 627 20.03 -26.16 31.47
N LEU A 628 19.46 -25.05 31.93
CA LEU A 628 20.00 -24.31 33.06
C LEU A 628 19.80 -25.11 34.37
N PRO A 629 20.73 -24.99 35.34
CA PRO A 629 20.74 -25.85 36.54
C PRO A 629 19.55 -25.61 37.48
N GLU A 630 19.10 -24.36 37.59
CA GLU A 630 17.98 -24.02 38.47
C GLU A 630 16.67 -23.91 37.70
N CYS A 631 16.37 -22.73 37.16
CA CYS A 631 15.16 -22.47 36.38
C CYS A 631 15.56 -21.82 35.06
N PHE A 632 14.86 -22.13 33.98
CA PHE A 632 15.07 -21.46 32.68
C PHE A 632 14.45 -20.06 32.62
N LEU A 633 13.68 -19.70 33.65
CA LEU A 633 12.97 -18.44 33.81
C LEU A 633 13.57 -17.65 34.97
N CYS A 634 13.59 -16.32 34.84
CA CYS A 634 13.84 -15.41 35.94
C CYS A 634 12.83 -14.26 35.90
N TYR A 635 11.75 -14.37 36.68
CA TYR A 635 10.69 -13.39 36.74
C TYR A 635 11.14 -12.16 37.53
N THR A 636 11.04 -10.99 36.91
CA THR A 636 11.21 -9.69 37.57
C THR A 636 9.83 -9.10 37.85
N PRO A 637 9.38 -9.06 39.11
CA PRO A 637 8.03 -8.61 39.45
C PRO A 637 7.73 -7.17 39.02
N SER A 638 6.46 -6.89 38.72
CA SER A 638 6.00 -5.53 38.43
C SER A 638 6.12 -4.65 39.69
N PRO A 639 6.67 -3.42 39.59
CA PRO A 639 6.65 -2.47 40.70
C PRO A 639 5.23 -2.00 41.04
N GLU A 640 4.26 -2.22 40.14
CA GLU A 640 2.84 -1.89 40.34
C GLU A 640 2.06 -3.00 41.07
N ALA A 641 2.73 -4.08 41.48
CA ALA A 641 2.12 -5.10 42.32
C ALA A 641 1.77 -4.50 43.69
N GLY A 642 0.49 -4.31 43.99
CA GLY A 642 0.08 -3.83 45.30
C GLY A 642 0.11 -4.90 46.40
N PRO A 643 -0.53 -4.67 47.56
CA PRO A 643 -0.43 -5.58 48.70
C PRO A 643 -1.08 -6.95 48.46
N VAL A 644 -0.53 -8.00 49.06
CA VAL A 644 -1.24 -9.28 49.18
C VAL A 644 -2.37 -9.12 50.18
N CYS A 645 -3.59 -9.42 49.77
CA CYS A 645 -4.75 -9.45 50.66
C CYS A 645 -4.94 -10.85 51.26
N PRO A 646 -5.59 -10.99 52.45
CA PRO A 646 -6.05 -12.28 52.94
C PRO A 646 -6.95 -13.00 51.94
N THR A 647 -7.12 -14.31 52.13
CA THR A 647 -7.89 -15.14 51.20
C THR A 647 -9.37 -14.73 51.24
N PRO A 648 -10.02 -14.45 50.08
CA PRO A 648 -11.41 -14.00 50.06
C PRO A 648 -12.40 -15.02 50.64
N ALA A 649 -12.05 -16.30 50.72
CA ALA A 649 -12.86 -17.32 51.39
C ALA A 649 -13.16 -17.01 52.86
N LEU A 650 -12.28 -16.27 53.57
CA LEU A 650 -12.52 -15.86 54.95
C LEU A 650 -13.68 -14.88 55.10
N SER A 651 -13.85 -13.96 54.13
CA SER A 651 -14.93 -12.96 54.15
C SER A 651 -16.19 -13.44 53.45
N ASN A 652 -16.05 -14.17 52.35
CA ASN A 652 -17.18 -14.53 51.49
C ASN A 652 -17.83 -15.86 51.87
N GLY A 653 -17.16 -16.70 52.65
CA GLY A 653 -17.68 -17.99 53.11
C GLY A 653 -17.65 -19.12 52.06
N PHE A 654 -17.01 -18.89 50.91
CA PHE A 654 -16.81 -19.87 49.85
C PHE A 654 -15.44 -19.70 49.19
N VAL A 655 -14.90 -20.79 48.64
CA VAL A 655 -13.65 -20.78 47.87
C VAL A 655 -13.90 -20.31 46.44
N THR A 656 -13.06 -19.43 45.93
CA THR A 656 -13.07 -18.97 44.55
C THR A 656 -11.84 -19.48 43.82
N PHE A 657 -12.05 -20.38 42.86
CA PHE A 657 -11.03 -20.77 41.89
C PHE A 657 -10.93 -19.71 40.80
N GLY A 658 -9.78 -19.57 40.15
CA GLY A 658 -9.67 -18.66 39.02
C GLY A 658 -8.57 -18.96 38.04
N SER A 659 -8.67 -18.36 36.85
CA SER A 659 -7.61 -18.42 35.84
C SER A 659 -7.64 -17.18 34.96
N PHE A 660 -6.50 -16.51 34.83
CA PHE A 660 -6.31 -15.34 33.97
C PHE A 660 -5.57 -15.66 32.67
N ASN A 661 -5.51 -16.94 32.31
CA ASN A 661 -4.92 -17.40 31.07
C ASN A 661 -5.77 -16.98 29.84
N ASN A 662 -5.11 -16.84 28.69
CA ASN A 662 -5.79 -16.60 27.42
C ASN A 662 -6.76 -17.73 27.10
N LEU A 663 -7.92 -17.40 26.51
CA LEU A 663 -8.98 -18.36 26.18
C LEU A 663 -8.49 -19.47 25.23
N ALA A 664 -7.50 -19.17 24.39
CA ALA A 664 -6.81 -20.14 23.56
C ALA A 664 -6.21 -21.33 24.33
N LYS A 665 -5.83 -21.15 25.60
CA LYS A 665 -5.29 -22.21 26.47
C LYS A 665 -6.38 -23.00 27.20
N ILE A 666 -7.61 -22.48 27.26
CA ILE A 666 -8.73 -23.09 27.99
C ILE A 666 -9.47 -24.02 27.03
N THR A 667 -8.88 -25.19 26.79
CA THR A 667 -9.44 -26.20 25.88
C THR A 667 -10.67 -26.89 26.49
N PRO A 668 -11.48 -27.62 25.70
CA PRO A 668 -12.59 -28.40 26.24
C PRO A 668 -12.19 -29.35 27.37
N LYS A 669 -10.99 -29.94 27.29
CA LYS A 669 -10.43 -30.84 28.32
C LYS A 669 -10.12 -30.10 29.62
N VAL A 670 -9.58 -28.90 29.54
CA VAL A 670 -9.36 -28.03 30.71
C VAL A 670 -10.69 -27.69 31.38
N LEU A 671 -11.71 -27.31 30.61
CA LEU A 671 -13.04 -27.00 31.15
C LEU A 671 -13.69 -28.20 31.85
N GLN A 672 -13.51 -29.42 31.31
CA GLN A 672 -13.99 -30.65 31.96
C GLN A 672 -13.35 -30.84 33.34
N VAL A 673 -12.03 -30.68 33.46
CA VAL A 673 -11.34 -30.82 34.75
C VAL A 673 -11.75 -29.71 35.72
N TRP A 674 -11.86 -28.46 35.27
CA TRP A 674 -12.32 -27.37 36.11
C TRP A 674 -13.76 -27.59 36.59
N ALA A 675 -14.66 -28.06 35.72
CA ALA A 675 -16.03 -28.42 36.13
C ALA A 675 -16.02 -29.52 37.20
N ARG A 676 -15.19 -30.56 37.04
CA ARG A 676 -15.02 -31.61 38.06
C ARG A 676 -14.56 -31.07 39.41
N ILE A 677 -13.60 -30.15 39.43
CA ILE A 677 -13.13 -29.48 40.66
C ILE A 677 -14.29 -28.75 41.35
N LEU A 678 -15.02 -27.92 40.61
CA LEU A 678 -16.08 -27.08 41.18
C LEU A 678 -17.32 -27.90 41.58
N CYS A 679 -17.58 -29.02 40.93
CA CYS A 679 -18.59 -29.98 41.37
C CYS A 679 -18.17 -30.71 42.66
N ALA A 680 -16.88 -30.99 42.84
CA ALA A 680 -16.33 -31.63 44.04
C ALA A 680 -16.23 -30.69 45.25
N VAL A 681 -16.18 -29.37 45.03
CA VAL A 681 -16.22 -28.33 46.09
C VAL A 681 -17.53 -27.54 46.00
N PRO A 682 -18.59 -27.96 46.71
CA PRO A 682 -19.89 -27.27 46.69
C PRO A 682 -19.76 -25.79 47.08
N ASN A 683 -20.62 -24.94 46.52
CA ASN A 683 -20.64 -23.49 46.73
C ASN A 683 -19.39 -22.71 46.26
N SER A 684 -18.33 -23.38 45.77
CA SER A 684 -17.17 -22.67 45.22
C SER A 684 -17.53 -21.85 43.97
N ARG A 685 -16.76 -20.82 43.67
CA ARG A 685 -16.93 -20.00 42.46
C ARG A 685 -15.75 -20.14 41.52
N LEU A 686 -15.94 -19.69 40.28
CA LEU A 686 -14.90 -19.60 39.26
C LEU A 686 -14.82 -18.17 38.75
N VAL A 687 -13.63 -17.58 38.76
CA VAL A 687 -13.37 -16.31 38.07
C VAL A 687 -12.42 -16.53 36.91
N VAL A 688 -12.85 -16.21 35.69
CA VAL A 688 -12.02 -16.32 34.49
C VAL A 688 -11.89 -14.94 33.85
N LYS A 689 -10.65 -14.50 33.63
CA LYS A 689 -10.37 -13.22 32.99
C LYS A 689 -9.77 -13.42 31.62
N CYS A 690 -10.44 -12.89 30.61
CA CYS A 690 -9.94 -12.89 29.25
C CYS A 690 -10.54 -11.76 28.41
N LYS A 691 -9.75 -11.18 27.51
CA LYS A 691 -10.19 -10.12 26.58
C LYS A 691 -11.52 -10.44 25.85
N PRO A 692 -11.76 -11.66 25.33
CA PRO A 692 -12.99 -12.03 24.62
C PRO A 692 -14.29 -11.89 25.43
N PHE A 693 -14.24 -11.86 26.76
CA PHE A 693 -15.43 -11.78 27.61
C PHE A 693 -16.12 -10.41 27.63
N CYS A 694 -15.66 -9.46 26.82
CA CYS A 694 -16.44 -8.27 26.46
C CYS A 694 -17.54 -8.55 25.43
N CYS A 695 -17.52 -9.71 24.77
CA CYS A 695 -18.52 -10.13 23.79
C CYS A 695 -19.54 -11.09 24.41
N ASP A 696 -20.82 -10.74 24.37
CA ASP A 696 -21.89 -11.52 25.01
C ASP A 696 -22.05 -12.94 24.45
N SER A 697 -21.89 -13.13 23.14
CA SER A 697 -21.95 -14.46 22.51
C SER A 697 -20.89 -15.41 23.07
N ILE A 698 -19.66 -14.92 23.28
CA ILE A 698 -18.54 -15.68 23.82
C ILE A 698 -18.79 -16.02 25.28
N ARG A 699 -19.30 -15.05 26.07
CA ARG A 699 -19.71 -15.28 27.46
C ARG A 699 -20.78 -16.38 27.53
N GLN A 700 -21.83 -16.27 26.71
CA GLN A 700 -22.92 -17.24 26.69
C GLN A 700 -22.45 -18.64 26.27
N ARG A 701 -21.60 -18.74 25.24
CA ARG A 701 -21.02 -20.03 24.83
C ARG A 701 -20.21 -20.67 25.95
N PHE A 702 -19.36 -19.89 26.62
CA PHE A 702 -18.55 -20.36 27.74
C PHE A 702 -19.41 -20.86 28.91
N LEU A 703 -20.42 -20.08 29.32
CA LEU A 703 -21.36 -20.45 30.38
C LEU A 703 -22.19 -21.68 30.02
N THR A 704 -22.73 -21.74 28.80
CA THR A 704 -23.50 -22.89 28.29
C THR A 704 -22.65 -24.16 28.32
N THR A 705 -21.37 -24.06 27.97
CA THR A 705 -20.44 -25.20 27.98
C THR A 705 -20.23 -25.71 29.41
N LEU A 706 -20.09 -24.82 30.38
CA LEU A 706 -19.97 -25.18 31.80
C LEU A 706 -21.27 -25.77 32.36
N GLU A 707 -22.43 -25.25 31.98
CA GLU A 707 -23.74 -25.79 32.36
C GLU A 707 -23.93 -27.23 31.84
N GLN A 708 -23.51 -27.50 30.60
CA GLN A 708 -23.50 -28.86 30.03
C GLN A 708 -22.58 -29.82 30.79
N LEU A 709 -21.53 -29.30 31.45
CA LEU A 709 -20.63 -30.05 32.32
C LEU A 709 -21.12 -30.15 33.78
N GLY A 710 -22.32 -29.65 34.07
CA GLY A 710 -22.95 -29.72 35.40
C GLY A 710 -22.61 -28.56 36.34
N LEU A 711 -21.97 -27.49 35.84
CA LEU A 711 -21.64 -26.31 36.64
C LEU A 711 -22.63 -25.17 36.37
N GLU A 712 -23.34 -24.75 37.41
CA GLU A 712 -24.28 -23.62 37.33
C GLU A 712 -23.59 -22.31 36.93
N SER A 713 -24.11 -21.63 35.90
CA SER A 713 -23.57 -20.36 35.40
C SER A 713 -23.46 -19.25 36.46
N LYS A 714 -24.35 -19.24 37.47
CA LYS A 714 -24.32 -18.29 38.59
C LYS A 714 -23.07 -18.39 39.48
N ARG A 715 -22.31 -19.48 39.38
CA ARG A 715 -21.04 -19.71 40.09
C ARG A 715 -19.83 -19.19 39.32
N VAL A 716 -20.03 -18.65 38.12
CA VAL A 716 -18.94 -18.28 37.20
C VAL A 716 -18.97 -16.78 36.92
N ASP A 717 -17.87 -16.11 37.24
CA ASP A 717 -17.65 -14.69 37.01
C ASP A 717 -16.65 -14.49 35.86
N LEU A 718 -17.13 -13.95 34.74
CA LEU A 718 -16.31 -13.71 33.54
C LEU A 718 -15.90 -12.24 33.44
N LEU A 719 -14.61 -11.98 33.53
CA LEU A 719 -14.02 -10.64 33.51
C LEU A 719 -13.38 -10.32 32.14
N PRO A 720 -13.67 -9.15 31.54
CA PRO A 720 -12.99 -8.70 30.34
C PRO A 720 -11.54 -8.27 30.66
N LEU A 721 -10.82 -7.79 29.64
CA LEU A 721 -9.48 -7.23 29.81
C LEU A 721 -9.51 -6.03 30.77
N ILE A 722 -8.56 -6.00 31.70
CA ILE A 722 -8.29 -4.85 32.58
C ILE A 722 -7.08 -4.11 32.01
N LEU A 723 -7.25 -2.82 31.70
CA LEU A 723 -6.24 -2.05 30.94
C LEU A 723 -5.02 -1.66 31.77
N PHE A 724 -5.21 -1.28 33.03
CA PHE A 724 -4.12 -0.84 33.90
C PHE A 724 -3.47 -2.03 34.62
N ASN A 725 -2.13 -2.08 34.63
CA ASN A 725 -1.40 -3.19 35.22
C ASN A 725 -1.64 -3.31 36.73
N HIS A 726 -1.64 -2.19 37.46
CA HIS A 726 -2.05 -2.17 38.88
C HIS A 726 -3.38 -2.89 39.13
N ASP A 727 -4.44 -2.53 38.39
CA ASP A 727 -5.78 -3.11 38.57
C ASP A 727 -5.83 -4.58 38.15
N HIS A 728 -5.09 -4.94 37.09
CA HIS A 728 -4.90 -6.34 36.68
C HIS A 728 -4.28 -7.18 37.79
N MET A 729 -3.23 -6.67 38.43
CA MET A 729 -2.56 -7.35 39.55
C MET A 729 -3.50 -7.46 40.75
N GLN A 730 -4.27 -6.41 41.07
CA GLN A 730 -5.23 -6.44 42.16
C GLN A 730 -6.39 -7.41 41.93
N ALA A 731 -6.75 -7.71 40.68
CA ALA A 731 -7.80 -8.68 40.38
C ALA A 731 -7.49 -10.11 40.90
N TYR A 732 -6.22 -10.45 41.18
CA TYR A 732 -5.87 -11.71 41.85
C TYR A 732 -6.39 -11.81 43.30
N SER A 733 -6.79 -10.69 43.91
CA SER A 733 -7.50 -10.70 45.20
C SER A 733 -8.89 -11.33 45.13
N LEU A 734 -9.46 -11.50 43.93
CA LEU A 734 -10.78 -12.10 43.72
C LEU A 734 -10.78 -13.63 43.83
N MET A 735 -9.61 -14.29 43.77
CA MET A 735 -9.50 -15.75 43.82
C MET A 735 -8.63 -16.24 44.97
N ASP A 736 -8.99 -17.40 45.50
CA ASP A 736 -8.25 -18.11 46.54
C ASP A 736 -7.21 -19.06 45.93
N ILE A 737 -7.56 -19.77 44.85
CA ILE A 737 -6.73 -20.78 44.19
C ILE A 737 -6.73 -20.54 42.68
N SER A 738 -5.54 -20.46 42.08
CA SER A 738 -5.39 -20.38 40.62
C SER A 738 -5.34 -21.79 40.03
N LEU A 739 -6.06 -21.99 38.93
CA LEU A 739 -6.03 -23.20 38.14
C LEU A 739 -5.24 -22.95 36.85
N ASP A 740 -4.17 -23.72 36.67
CA ASP A 740 -3.39 -23.67 35.44
C ASP A 740 -4.10 -24.40 34.28
N THR A 741 -3.65 -24.12 33.06
CA THR A 741 -4.14 -24.73 31.83
C THR A 741 -3.18 -25.80 31.31
N PHE A 742 -3.68 -26.72 30.48
CA PHE A 742 -2.88 -27.78 29.86
C PHE A 742 -3.48 -28.17 28.49
N PRO A 743 -2.67 -28.68 27.53
CA PRO A 743 -1.23 -28.93 27.60
C PRO A 743 -0.37 -27.66 27.51
N TYR A 744 -0.98 -26.48 27.44
CA TYR A 744 -0.27 -25.20 27.44
C TYR A 744 -0.46 -24.49 28.79
N ALA A 745 0.56 -24.53 29.64
CA ALA A 745 0.55 -23.91 30.97
C ALA A 745 0.68 -22.37 30.93
N GLY A 746 0.29 -21.74 32.02
CA GLY A 746 0.60 -20.38 32.35
C GLY A 746 2.10 -20.18 32.52
N THR A 747 2.54 -18.93 32.36
CA THR A 747 3.94 -18.57 32.61
C THR A 747 3.95 -17.28 33.40
N THR A 748 3.76 -16.13 32.72
CA THR A 748 3.63 -14.84 33.39
C THR A 748 2.41 -14.81 34.33
N THR A 749 1.27 -15.35 33.89
CA THR A 749 0.04 -15.45 34.71
C THR A 749 0.23 -16.29 35.96
N THR A 750 1.00 -17.37 35.88
CA THR A 750 1.35 -18.22 37.02
C THR A 750 2.32 -17.48 37.96
N CYS A 751 3.34 -16.81 37.43
CA CYS A 751 4.22 -15.95 38.24
C CYS A 751 3.44 -14.83 38.95
N GLU A 752 2.53 -14.15 38.26
CA GLU A 752 1.70 -13.09 38.83
C GLU A 752 0.77 -13.63 39.92
N SER A 753 0.16 -14.80 39.70
CA SER A 753 -0.66 -15.51 40.70
C SER A 753 0.12 -15.73 41.99
N LEU A 754 1.28 -16.39 41.88
CA LEU A 754 2.12 -16.70 43.03
C LEU A 754 2.59 -15.41 43.74
N TYR A 755 3.01 -14.40 42.97
CA TYR A 755 3.48 -13.13 43.52
C TYR A 755 2.37 -12.31 44.21
N MET A 756 1.12 -12.47 43.79
CA MET A 756 -0.07 -11.90 44.43
C MET A 756 -0.65 -12.77 45.55
N GLY A 757 0.06 -13.83 45.95
CA GLY A 757 -0.33 -14.70 47.06
C GLY A 757 -1.37 -15.77 46.70
N VAL A 758 -1.69 -15.96 45.43
CA VAL A 758 -2.65 -16.99 44.99
C VAL A 758 -1.88 -18.26 44.64
N PRO A 759 -1.97 -19.35 45.44
CA PRO A 759 -1.37 -20.63 45.07
C PRO A 759 -1.98 -21.17 43.78
N CYS A 760 -1.15 -21.82 42.97
CA CYS A 760 -1.56 -22.37 41.68
C CYS A 760 -1.47 -23.90 41.71
N VAL A 761 -2.45 -24.59 41.13
CA VAL A 761 -2.40 -26.02 40.84
C VAL A 761 -2.10 -26.19 39.35
N THR A 762 -1.04 -26.95 39.04
CA THR A 762 -0.61 -27.25 37.66
C THR A 762 -0.57 -28.75 37.43
N MET A 763 -0.51 -29.16 36.17
CA MET A 763 -0.32 -30.55 35.77
C MET A 763 1.00 -30.74 35.03
N ALA A 764 1.64 -31.89 35.22
CA ALA A 764 2.80 -32.33 34.46
C ALA A 764 2.37 -33.10 33.21
N GLY A 765 3.18 -33.04 32.15
CA GLY A 765 2.95 -33.83 30.94
C GLY A 765 4.21 -34.03 30.09
N SER A 766 3.99 -34.34 28.81
CA SER A 766 5.04 -34.79 27.88
C SER A 766 5.71 -33.69 27.07
N VAL A 767 5.22 -32.44 27.15
CA VAL A 767 5.73 -31.32 26.36
C VAL A 767 6.16 -30.15 27.23
N HIS A 768 7.13 -29.38 26.75
CA HIS A 768 7.66 -28.19 27.41
C HIS A 768 6.54 -27.23 27.85
N ALA A 769 5.61 -26.90 26.94
CA ALA A 769 4.51 -25.99 27.20
C ALA A 769 3.67 -26.41 28.42
N HIS A 770 3.56 -27.71 28.68
CA HIS A 770 2.81 -28.28 29.79
C HIS A 770 3.62 -28.15 31.09
N ASN A 771 4.93 -28.38 31.01
CA ASN A 771 5.83 -28.47 32.16
C ASN A 771 6.39 -27.12 32.63
N VAL A 772 6.03 -25.99 32.00
CA VAL A 772 6.43 -24.67 32.50
C VAL A 772 5.93 -24.43 33.93
N GLY A 773 4.66 -24.78 34.21
CA GLY A 773 4.09 -24.71 35.55
C GLY A 773 4.84 -25.61 36.54
N VAL A 774 5.27 -26.79 36.10
CA VAL A 774 6.08 -27.74 36.92
C VAL A 774 7.38 -27.10 37.36
N SER A 775 8.13 -26.47 36.44
CA SER A 775 9.38 -25.77 36.76
C SER A 775 9.15 -24.65 37.78
N LEU A 776 8.16 -23.78 37.51
CA LEU A 776 7.85 -22.64 38.37
C LEU A 776 7.48 -23.08 39.80
N LEU A 777 6.49 -23.96 39.95
CA LEU A 777 6.00 -24.39 41.26
C LEU A 777 7.09 -25.15 42.03
N SER A 778 7.82 -26.04 41.38
CA SER A 778 8.89 -26.81 42.03
C SER A 778 9.98 -25.89 42.57
N LYS A 779 10.37 -24.86 41.82
CA LYS A 779 11.44 -23.94 42.22
C LYS A 779 11.01 -22.93 43.27
N VAL A 780 9.73 -22.59 43.36
CA VAL A 780 9.16 -21.80 44.48
C VAL A 780 8.99 -22.64 45.76
N GLY A 781 9.03 -23.97 45.66
CA GLY A 781 8.83 -24.89 46.80
C GLY A 781 7.41 -25.47 46.90
N LEU A 782 6.62 -25.36 45.84
CA LEU A 782 5.24 -25.84 45.71
C LEU A 782 5.12 -27.10 44.83
N GLY A 783 6.16 -27.93 44.76
CA GLY A 783 6.13 -29.16 43.96
C GLY A 783 5.01 -30.14 44.34
N HIS A 784 4.45 -30.03 45.55
CA HIS A 784 3.30 -30.80 46.01
C HIS A 784 1.96 -30.38 45.37
N LEU A 785 1.91 -29.24 44.67
CA LEU A 785 0.76 -28.76 43.89
C LEU A 785 0.88 -29.08 42.40
N VAL A 786 1.79 -29.99 42.04
CA VAL A 786 1.98 -30.49 40.67
C VAL A 786 1.29 -31.84 40.54
N ALA A 787 0.17 -31.86 39.83
CA ALA A 787 -0.56 -33.09 39.51
C ALA A 787 0.12 -33.87 38.38
N LYS A 788 0.04 -35.21 38.41
CA LYS A 788 0.53 -36.08 37.33
C LYS A 788 -0.53 -36.41 36.28
N ASN A 789 -1.80 -36.21 36.64
CA ASN A 789 -2.95 -36.47 35.78
C ASN A 789 -4.16 -35.65 36.25
N GLU A 790 -5.26 -35.74 35.50
CA GLU A 790 -6.48 -34.98 35.75
C GLU A 790 -7.12 -35.30 37.10
N ASP A 791 -7.10 -36.55 37.54
CA ASP A 791 -7.73 -36.97 38.80
C ASP A 791 -6.96 -36.41 40.01
N GLU A 792 -5.63 -36.46 39.95
CA GLU A 792 -4.77 -35.84 40.97
C GLU A 792 -4.90 -34.31 40.95
N CYS A 793 -5.11 -33.69 39.78
CA CYS A 793 -5.38 -32.26 39.68
C CYS A 793 -6.68 -31.88 40.40
N VAL A 794 -7.73 -32.69 40.24
CA VAL A 794 -8.99 -32.52 40.98
C VAL A 794 -8.75 -32.69 42.48
N GLN A 795 -8.07 -33.75 42.90
CA GLN A 795 -7.83 -34.04 44.31
C GLN A 795 -7.03 -32.94 45.00
N LEU A 796 -5.90 -32.49 44.41
CA LEU A 796 -5.07 -31.43 44.98
C LEU A 796 -5.84 -30.11 45.12
N SER A 797 -6.70 -29.80 44.14
CA SER A 797 -7.54 -28.59 44.19
C SER A 797 -8.59 -28.68 45.30
N VAL A 798 -9.19 -29.84 45.51
CA VAL A 798 -10.15 -30.10 46.59
C VAL A 798 -9.46 -30.04 47.96
N ASP A 799 -8.30 -30.68 48.10
CA ASP A 799 -7.53 -30.69 49.34
C ASP A 799 -7.14 -29.27 49.75
N LEU A 800 -6.63 -28.47 48.80
CA LEU A 800 -6.27 -27.08 49.04
C LEU A 800 -7.48 -26.20 49.41
N ALA A 801 -8.65 -26.48 48.85
CA ALA A 801 -9.90 -25.79 49.17
C ALA A 801 -10.51 -26.20 50.52
N SER A 802 -10.14 -27.37 51.06
CA SER A 802 -10.73 -27.92 52.28
C SER A 802 -10.23 -27.27 53.58
N ASP A 803 -9.01 -26.71 53.57
CA ASP A 803 -8.41 -26.04 54.73
C ASP A 803 -8.13 -24.55 54.43
N ILE A 804 -9.14 -23.72 54.67
CA ILE A 804 -9.06 -22.26 54.49
C ILE A 804 -7.98 -21.63 55.38
N THR A 805 -7.68 -22.21 56.54
CA THR A 805 -6.65 -21.68 57.45
C THR A 805 -5.26 -21.92 56.89
N ALA A 806 -4.98 -23.13 56.39
CA ALA A 806 -3.73 -23.43 55.71
C ALA A 806 -3.59 -22.61 54.41
N LEU A 807 -4.67 -22.49 53.63
CA LEU A 807 -4.70 -21.68 52.41
C LEU A 807 -4.38 -20.22 52.69
N SER A 808 -4.99 -19.62 53.72
CA SER A 808 -4.69 -18.25 54.12
C SER A 808 -3.24 -18.07 54.60
N LYS A 809 -2.67 -19.04 55.31
CA LYS A 809 -1.26 -19.00 55.74
C LYS A 809 -0.32 -19.06 54.53
N LEU A 810 -0.57 -19.97 53.60
CA LEU A 810 0.20 -20.11 52.36
C LEU A 810 0.14 -18.82 51.54
N ARG A 811 -1.06 -18.26 51.34
CA ARG A 811 -1.25 -17.01 50.62
C ARG A 811 -0.39 -15.87 51.17
N MET A 812 -0.36 -15.71 52.49
CA MET A 812 0.38 -14.63 53.13
C MET A 812 1.91 -14.82 53.09
N SER A 813 2.42 -16.04 52.92
CA SER A 813 3.86 -16.31 52.81
C SER A 813 4.37 -16.40 51.37
N LEU A 814 3.47 -16.59 50.39
CA LEU A 814 3.84 -17.00 49.04
C LEU A 814 4.67 -15.96 48.27
N ARG A 815 4.40 -14.67 48.47
CA ARG A 815 5.20 -13.59 47.87
C ARG A 815 6.66 -13.68 48.29
N ASP A 816 6.91 -13.88 49.59
CA ASP A 816 8.26 -13.97 50.15
C ASP A 816 8.95 -15.26 49.71
N LEU A 817 8.21 -16.39 49.69
CA LEU A 817 8.71 -17.65 49.15
C LEU A 817 9.16 -17.50 47.69
N MET A 818 8.32 -16.87 46.86
CA MET A 818 8.64 -16.65 45.45
C MET A 818 9.83 -15.69 45.28
N ALA A 819 9.85 -14.57 46.01
CA ALA A 819 10.94 -13.59 45.95
C ALA A 819 12.29 -14.17 46.40
N GLY A 820 12.28 -15.08 47.38
CA GLY A 820 13.47 -15.80 47.86
C GLY A 820 13.89 -17.00 47.01
N SER A 821 13.07 -17.41 46.03
CA SER A 821 13.33 -18.59 45.19
C SER A 821 14.26 -18.28 44.01
N PRO A 822 14.81 -19.33 43.34
CA PRO A 822 15.55 -19.15 42.09
C PRO A 822 14.76 -18.43 40.98
N VAL A 823 13.43 -18.47 41.01
CA VAL A 823 12.56 -17.84 39.99
C VAL A 823 12.70 -16.32 39.99
N CYS A 824 13.05 -15.68 41.12
CA CYS A 824 13.25 -14.22 41.21
C CYS A 824 14.72 -13.82 41.45
N ASN A 825 15.66 -14.77 41.37
CA ASN A 825 17.08 -14.50 41.65
C ASN A 825 17.85 -14.10 40.38
N GLY A 826 17.74 -12.83 40.01
CA GLY A 826 18.40 -12.23 38.84
C GLY A 826 19.92 -12.45 38.78
N PRO A 827 20.69 -12.17 39.86
CA PRO A 827 22.14 -12.39 39.88
C PRO A 827 22.54 -13.84 39.62
N SER A 828 21.94 -14.81 40.31
CA SER A 828 22.27 -16.23 40.11
C SER A 828 21.85 -16.74 38.73
N PHE A 829 20.71 -16.26 38.21
CA PHE A 829 20.26 -16.58 36.85
C PHE A 829 21.26 -16.09 35.79
N ALA A 830 21.74 -14.85 35.91
CA ALA A 830 22.71 -14.28 34.97
C ALA A 830 24.01 -15.10 34.95
N VAL A 831 24.53 -15.51 36.11
CA VAL A 831 25.74 -16.36 36.18
C VAL A 831 25.52 -17.72 35.50
N ALA A 832 24.37 -18.35 35.71
CA ALA A 832 24.03 -19.62 35.06
C ALA A 832 23.95 -19.47 33.53
N LEU A 833 23.31 -18.40 33.06
CA LEU A 833 23.18 -18.08 31.64
C LEU A 833 24.53 -17.76 30.98
N GLU A 834 25.38 -16.98 31.66
CA GLU A 834 26.75 -16.69 31.24
C GLU A 834 27.61 -17.95 31.12
N SER A 835 27.48 -18.86 32.09
CA SER A 835 28.17 -20.16 32.04
C SER A 835 27.73 -20.98 30.82
N ALA A 836 26.42 -20.98 30.52
CA ALA A 836 25.89 -21.63 29.32
C ALA A 836 26.45 -20.99 28.03
N TYR A 837 26.45 -19.66 27.93
CA TYR A 837 27.04 -18.95 26.79
C TYR A 837 28.53 -19.21 26.62
N ARG A 838 29.30 -19.20 27.71
CA ARG A 838 30.73 -19.54 27.67
C ARG A 838 30.95 -20.97 27.19
N SER A 839 30.12 -21.92 27.63
CA SER A 839 30.18 -23.32 27.18
C SER A 839 29.90 -23.44 25.67
N MET A 840 28.84 -22.80 25.18
CA MET A 840 28.50 -22.76 23.74
C MET A 840 29.63 -22.14 22.93
N TRP A 841 30.20 -21.02 23.40
CA TRP A 841 31.31 -20.34 22.73
C TRP A 841 32.58 -21.20 22.65
N ARG A 842 32.93 -21.88 23.74
CA ARG A 842 34.05 -22.84 23.76
C ARG A 842 33.84 -24.00 22.77
N LYS A 843 32.61 -24.51 22.63
CA LYS A 843 32.25 -25.51 21.60
C LYS A 843 32.46 -24.94 20.18
N TYR A 844 31.98 -23.72 19.92
CA TYR A 844 32.18 -23.05 18.63
C TYR A 844 33.66 -22.87 18.28
N CYS A 845 34.49 -22.44 19.23
CA CYS A 845 35.94 -22.30 19.01
C CYS A 845 36.62 -23.62 18.63
N LYS A 846 36.09 -24.77 19.09
CA LYS A 846 36.55 -26.12 18.71
C LYS A 846 35.98 -26.61 17.37
N GLY A 847 35.10 -25.84 16.72
CA GLY A 847 34.42 -26.24 15.49
C GLY A 847 33.14 -27.04 15.69
N GLU A 848 32.62 -27.12 16.92
CA GLU A 848 31.39 -27.84 17.24
C GLU A 848 30.18 -26.90 17.18
N VAL A 849 29.43 -26.98 16.09
CA VAL A 849 28.23 -26.16 15.87
C VAL A 849 27.07 -27.05 15.39
N PRO A 850 26.01 -27.25 16.20
CA PRO A 850 24.94 -28.19 15.88
C PRO A 850 24.23 -27.90 14.55
N SER A 851 23.92 -26.63 14.27
CA SER A 851 23.24 -26.25 13.03
C SER A 851 24.08 -26.52 11.79
N LEU A 852 25.39 -26.24 11.80
CA LEU A 852 26.26 -26.47 10.65
C LEU A 852 26.31 -27.95 10.28
N LYS A 853 26.46 -28.83 11.28
CA LYS A 853 26.37 -30.28 11.06
C LYS A 853 25.03 -30.69 10.46
N ARG A 854 23.91 -30.14 10.95
CA ARG A 854 22.58 -30.40 10.39
C ARG A 854 22.48 -29.91 8.94
N MET A 855 22.93 -28.70 8.64
CA MET A 855 22.87 -28.12 7.31
C MET A 855 23.72 -28.90 6.29
N GLU A 856 24.91 -29.36 6.68
CA GLU A 856 25.75 -30.22 5.84
C GLU A 856 25.07 -31.57 5.53
N MET A 857 24.48 -32.22 6.54
CA MET A 857 23.72 -33.46 6.34
C MET A 857 22.51 -33.25 5.42
N LEU A 858 21.84 -32.10 5.53
CA LEU A 858 20.67 -31.76 4.71
C LEU A 858 21.06 -31.49 3.26
N GLN A 859 22.14 -30.77 3.01
CA GLN A 859 22.64 -30.54 1.65
C GLN A 859 22.99 -31.85 0.93
N ARG A 860 23.56 -32.82 1.65
CA ARG A 860 23.83 -34.17 1.11
C ARG A 860 22.55 -34.91 0.77
N LYS A 861 21.53 -34.90 1.64
CA LYS A 861 20.24 -35.56 1.38
C LYS A 861 19.51 -34.99 0.15
N VAL A 862 19.54 -33.67 -0.04
CA VAL A 862 18.94 -33.02 -1.22
C VAL A 862 19.69 -33.37 -2.51
N GLN A 863 21.00 -33.61 -2.43
CA GLN A 863 21.80 -34.07 -3.57
C GLN A 863 21.58 -35.55 -3.90
N GLU A 864 21.34 -36.39 -2.90
CA GLU A 864 21.15 -37.84 -3.04
C GLU A 864 19.74 -38.23 -3.52
N ASP A 865 18.70 -37.47 -3.19
CA ASP A 865 17.34 -37.67 -3.69
C ASP A 865 16.68 -36.36 -4.14
N PRO A 866 16.74 -36.05 -5.45
CA PRO A 866 16.11 -34.86 -6.03
C PRO A 866 14.57 -34.90 -5.95
N SER A 867 13.92 -36.02 -5.64
CA SER A 867 12.46 -36.09 -5.49
C SER A 867 11.97 -35.40 -4.22
N ILE A 868 12.82 -35.32 -3.19
CA ILE A 868 12.63 -34.47 -2.01
C ILE A 868 12.46 -33.00 -2.45
N SER A 869 13.16 -32.56 -3.51
CA SER A 869 12.94 -31.22 -4.07
C SER A 869 11.61 -31.03 -4.82
N LYS A 870 10.97 -32.12 -5.29
CA LYS A 870 9.68 -32.12 -6.01
C LYS A 870 8.48 -32.20 -5.07
N GLU A 871 8.54 -32.97 -3.99
CA GLU A 871 7.54 -32.88 -2.90
C GLU A 871 7.62 -31.52 -2.19
N LEU A 872 8.78 -30.86 -2.25
CA LEU A 872 9.05 -29.51 -1.71
C LEU A 872 8.93 -28.37 -2.76
N GLY A 873 8.32 -28.60 -3.93
CA GLY A 873 8.13 -27.53 -4.92
C GLY A 873 7.42 -27.89 -6.22
N SER A 874 6.15 -27.50 -6.34
CA SER A 874 5.53 -27.17 -7.63
C SER A 874 5.75 -25.68 -7.94
N SER A 875 6.85 -25.37 -8.60
CA SER A 875 7.00 -24.30 -9.63
C SER A 875 8.50 -24.08 -9.90
N ARG A 876 9.01 -24.72 -10.95
CA ARG A 876 10.29 -24.34 -11.53
C ARG A 876 10.07 -23.09 -12.39
N LEU A 877 10.77 -22.00 -12.06
CA LEU A 877 11.15 -20.99 -13.05
C LEU A 877 12.66 -20.93 -13.08
N ASN A 878 13.20 -21.07 -14.30
CA ASN A 878 14.63 -21.10 -14.60
C ASN A 878 15.28 -19.78 -14.20
N VAL A 879 16.36 -19.86 -13.42
CA VAL A 879 17.23 -18.72 -13.11
C VAL A 879 18.33 -18.67 -14.18
N THR A 880 18.10 -17.87 -15.21
CA THR A 880 19.19 -17.15 -15.89
C THR A 880 19.05 -15.70 -15.48
N GLY A 881 20.17 -15.11 -15.04
CA GLY A 881 20.19 -13.85 -14.31
C GLY A 881 19.51 -12.70 -15.04
N GLU A 882 18.55 -12.08 -14.34
CA GLU A 882 18.15 -10.68 -14.46
C GLU A 882 17.28 -10.33 -13.24
N ALA A 883 17.32 -9.07 -12.85
CA ALA A 883 16.87 -8.54 -11.56
C ALA A 883 15.45 -8.98 -11.16
N THR A 884 15.31 -9.50 -9.94
CA THR A 884 14.01 -9.86 -9.33
C THR A 884 13.53 -8.76 -8.37
N PRO A 885 12.21 -8.46 -8.31
CA PRO A 885 11.67 -7.31 -7.58
C PRO A 885 11.55 -7.58 -6.07
N SER A 886 11.55 -6.49 -5.31
CA SER A 886 11.52 -6.41 -3.85
C SER A 886 10.25 -7.00 -3.19
N LEU A 887 10.48 -7.76 -2.12
CA LEU A 887 9.49 -8.26 -1.15
C LEU A 887 8.76 -7.08 -0.46
N LYS A 888 7.42 -7.07 -0.54
CA LYS A 888 6.56 -6.10 0.15
C LYS A 888 6.44 -6.45 1.64
N ALA A 889 6.57 -5.43 2.49
CA ALA A 889 6.28 -5.52 3.92
C ALA A 889 4.78 -5.77 4.15
N ASN A 890 4.48 -6.66 5.09
CA ASN A 890 3.11 -6.97 5.50
C ASN A 890 2.47 -5.76 6.20
N GLY A 891 1.53 -5.14 5.49
CA GLY A 891 0.71 -4.03 5.95
C GLY A 891 0.21 -3.25 4.74
N SER A 892 -1.05 -3.49 4.34
CA SER A 892 -1.73 -2.89 3.18
C SER A 892 -1.07 -3.16 1.82
N ALA A 893 -1.60 -4.13 1.07
CA ALA A 893 -1.35 -4.18 -0.36
C ALA A 893 -1.96 -2.92 -1.01
N PRO A 894 -1.18 -2.06 -1.72
CA PRO A 894 -1.77 -1.05 -2.57
C PRO A 894 -2.51 -1.78 -3.70
N VAL A 895 -3.74 -1.31 -3.97
CA VAL A 895 -4.60 -1.77 -5.06
C VAL A 895 -3.77 -1.84 -6.35
N PRO A 896 -3.77 -2.97 -7.08
CA PRO A 896 -3.37 -2.95 -8.48
C PRO A 896 -4.38 -2.03 -9.17
N SER A 897 -3.91 -0.88 -9.66
CA SER A 897 -4.69 0.02 -10.52
C SER A 897 -5.38 -0.81 -11.59
N SER A 898 -6.70 -0.75 -11.60
CA SER A 898 -7.54 -1.50 -12.52
C SER A 898 -7.18 -1.21 -13.97
N LEU A 899 -7.33 -2.27 -14.78
CA LEU A 899 -7.51 -2.27 -16.22
C LEU A 899 -8.33 -1.07 -16.74
N PRO A 900 -8.08 -0.64 -18.00
CA PRO A 900 -8.65 0.58 -18.55
C PRO A 900 -10.17 0.57 -18.51
N THR A 901 -10.73 1.67 -18.03
CA THR A 901 -12.16 1.99 -18.11
C THR A 901 -12.62 1.92 -19.56
N GLN A 902 -13.42 0.91 -19.90
CA GLN A 902 -14.33 1.00 -21.05
C GLN A 902 -15.34 2.11 -20.72
N SER A 903 -15.18 3.26 -21.36
CA SER A 903 -16.21 4.30 -21.38
C SER A 903 -17.46 3.75 -22.05
N SER A 904 -18.55 3.65 -21.31
CA SER A 904 -19.88 3.36 -21.82
C SER A 904 -20.32 4.46 -22.79
N GLN A 905 -20.55 4.06 -24.04
CA GLN A 905 -21.49 4.73 -24.93
C GLN A 905 -22.86 4.77 -24.24
N LEU A 906 -23.47 5.94 -24.09
CA LEU A 906 -24.93 6.06 -24.01
C LEU A 906 -25.35 7.41 -24.60
N SER A 907 -25.82 7.32 -25.83
CA SER A 907 -26.57 8.33 -26.56
C SER A 907 -27.88 8.66 -25.84
N LYS A 908 -28.15 9.95 -25.65
CA LYS A 908 -29.51 10.43 -25.39
C LYS A 908 -30.20 10.67 -26.74
N ARG A 909 -31.14 9.80 -27.11
CA ARG A 909 -32.27 10.11 -27.99
C ARG A 909 -33.49 10.31 -27.08
N MET A 910 -34.16 11.46 -27.23
CA MET A 910 -35.54 11.67 -26.78
C MET A 910 -36.44 11.62 -28.01
N ASP A 911 -37.44 10.75 -27.92
CA ASP A 911 -38.80 10.76 -28.47
C ASP A 911 -39.14 11.53 -29.76
N SER A 912 -39.73 10.81 -30.72
CA SER A 912 -41.17 10.96 -31.03
C SER A 912 -41.66 9.89 -32.04
N THR A 913 -42.58 9.05 -31.55
CA THR A 913 -43.81 8.54 -32.22
C THR A 913 -43.87 8.51 -33.75
N SER A 914 -43.94 7.34 -34.39
CA SER A 914 -45.18 6.62 -34.82
C SER A 914 -44.79 5.22 -35.30
#